data_AF-A0A9D1XAB9-F1
#
_entry.id   AF-A0A9D1XAB9-F1
#
_cell.length_a   1.000
_cell.length_b   1.000
_cell.length_c   1.000
_cell.angle_alpha   90.00
_cell.angle_beta   90.00
_cell.angle_gamma   90.00
#
_symmetry.space_group_name_H-M   'P 1'
#
loop_
_entity.id
_entity.type
_entity.pdbx_description
1 polymer ?
#
loop_
_entity_poly.entity_id
_entity_poly.type
_entity_poly.pdbx_seq_one_letter_code
_entity_poly.pdbx_strand_id
1 'polypeptide(L)'
;MNIYKISFLLVMVLILSGCENLMPTDGKHKEDNNLNILNIEFEPEHKYFHTDVKLNDSIAALLLRNDTTIKFHVEEYMQNRLSDPRTVPELVNIQNIKVQEIANLDLNILALADLTLDSVKIESQKRAIKGLKELFSLNNLHIAFIKNKSVSETMTATDYVLDNYFKADHGQKYLYRSILSKIDELKGHASTYFPEVKQDTISRHLTPKQDVLIIFSDGKVYDKDMPLDPDHFALQRSIAQNSDSITQFPIFYINLETRSDKQGEESEIISNTDEEAETLMQVLCQKTNGKYLNSYDQNTILNDILNLFDKQYANYRFSFVNPDLKIFRGLERTLQLSCYQGDSLIASDFIKYNLGSIYNPIIINGLTTFQVILQGSLLGLLTLLLLYMIFQFITPSIHYLIFKRKHVTRYTGKNMSYNGILVEPDCYYCKAPFEAGDEIVVKCQHVLHKSCWDENEYKCPEYGRNCKTGSHYYNRKNLFDRRNASFYLAWILAGTLAGLIAWICFTANAHSNEKSVLINIIHLIFEVDPNSPQASVLMDEYGSHLYFLPFYGLNIGFFLTFFLSLLTGHGRWLWKRSLLVVAKAIVGGLFGYLSFLIGCIISISLNFKDNSFLIDWIPWMLSGFVITLAVTYGTDIKLKKALVGAVISIIFGLGSMYLWSFAFNSQIDTREFLLLSYMIYCVGFAISVAATCPKSERYFLRVEGPIKEMDIALYKWMNATIRNKRVTIGKSVNCDLQMSWDLTSQIAPQQAEIRMINGNIYLIATEDGVSTIDQKPIKPNTRKRLYHGSKFLIGKTIFTYIEKDL
;
A
#
# COMPACT_ATOMS: atom_id res chain seq x y z
N MET A 1 24.22 -9.02 -23.33
CA MET A 1 23.26 -7.94 -22.99
C MET A 1 23.86 -7.22 -21.79
N ASN A 2 24.31 -5.97 -21.95
CA ASN A 2 25.24 -5.32 -21.01
C ASN A 2 24.57 -4.92 -19.70
N ILE A 3 24.97 -5.60 -18.61
CA ILE A 3 24.62 -5.34 -17.21
C ILE A 3 24.77 -3.84 -16.85
N TYR A 4 25.75 -3.15 -17.43
CA TYR A 4 25.98 -1.71 -17.21
C TYR A 4 24.81 -0.81 -17.63
N LYS A 5 24.05 -1.15 -18.68
CA LYS A 5 22.89 -0.36 -19.10
C LYS A 5 21.69 -0.55 -18.16
N ILE A 6 21.53 -1.75 -17.61
CA ILE A 6 20.49 -2.04 -16.61
C ILE A 6 20.85 -1.35 -15.29
N SER A 7 22.14 -1.40 -14.89
CA SER A 7 22.62 -0.69 -13.70
C SER A 7 22.45 0.82 -13.82
N PHE A 8 22.67 1.40 -15.00
CA PHE A 8 22.43 2.83 -15.25
C PHE A 8 20.93 3.19 -15.16
N LEU A 9 20.05 2.33 -15.68
CA LEU A 9 18.60 2.52 -15.58
C LEU A 9 18.12 2.37 -14.13
N LEU A 10 18.70 1.43 -13.38
CA LEU A 10 18.43 1.24 -11.95
C LEU A 10 18.92 2.42 -11.11
N VAL A 11 20.10 2.96 -11.43
CA VAL A 11 20.66 4.15 -10.78
C VAL A 11 19.84 5.38 -11.13
N MET A 12 19.34 5.52 -12.36
CA MET A 12 18.40 6.61 -12.70
C MET A 12 17.07 6.49 -11.96
N VAL A 13 16.51 5.29 -11.83
CA VAL A 13 15.29 5.06 -11.04
C VAL A 13 15.54 5.34 -9.55
N LEU A 14 16.70 4.94 -9.01
CA LEU A 14 17.11 5.22 -7.63
C LEU A 14 17.38 6.70 -7.36
N ILE A 15 17.96 7.42 -8.32
CA ILE A 15 18.19 8.87 -8.23
C ILE A 15 16.85 9.62 -8.33
N LEU A 16 15.95 9.19 -9.22
CA LEU A 16 14.61 9.78 -9.33
C LEU A 16 13.72 9.47 -8.12
N SER A 17 13.91 8.32 -7.46
CA SER A 17 13.18 7.96 -6.23
C SER A 17 13.82 8.50 -4.95
N GLY A 18 15.04 9.03 -5.01
CA GLY A 18 15.84 9.41 -3.83
C GLY A 18 16.20 10.90 -3.72
N CYS A 19 15.79 11.74 -4.67
CA CYS A 19 16.09 13.17 -4.65
C CYS A 19 14.97 13.99 -3.98
N GLU A 20 14.93 14.01 -2.64
CA GLU A 20 14.14 15.00 -1.88
C GLU A 20 14.77 16.41 -1.89
N ASN A 21 16.04 16.55 -2.29
CA ASN A 21 16.86 17.76 -2.08
C ASN A 21 17.00 18.72 -3.28
N LEU A 22 16.16 18.63 -4.32
CA LEU A 22 16.27 19.48 -5.52
C LEU A 22 15.05 20.38 -5.80
N MET A 23 14.16 20.55 -4.82
CA MET A 23 13.00 21.43 -4.93
C MET A 23 13.19 22.70 -4.09
N PRO A 24 12.83 23.89 -4.62
CA PRO A 24 13.05 25.16 -3.95
C PRO A 24 12.30 25.22 -2.62
N THR A 25 13.01 25.64 -1.58
CA THR A 25 12.53 25.81 -0.22
C THR A 25 11.86 27.17 -0.08
N ASP A 26 10.54 27.24 -0.23
CA ASP A 26 9.69 28.25 0.41
C ASP A 26 8.27 27.70 0.52
N GLY A 27 7.52 28.08 1.56
CA GLY A 27 6.08 27.80 1.67
C GLY A 27 5.59 26.95 2.85
N LYS A 28 6.42 26.68 3.88
CA LYS A 28 5.89 26.20 5.18
C LYS A 28 6.11 27.28 6.21
N HIS A 29 5.04 27.99 6.56
CA HIS A 29 5.04 28.98 7.61
C HIS A 29 4.30 28.40 8.81
N LYS A 30 5.01 28.15 9.91
CA LYS A 30 4.39 28.14 11.23
C LYS A 30 4.60 29.53 11.79
N GLU A 31 3.59 30.37 11.67
CA GLU A 31 3.62 31.73 12.17
C GLU A 31 2.68 31.78 13.38
N ASP A 32 3.27 32.05 14.55
CA ASP A 32 2.65 32.15 15.88
C ASP A 32 1.86 30.92 16.38
N ASN A 33 2.04 30.55 17.66
CA ASN A 33 1.40 29.39 18.31
C ASN A 33 -0.13 29.57 18.58
N ASN A 34 -0.76 30.54 17.92
CA ASN A 34 -2.14 30.95 18.18
C ASN A 34 -3.18 30.02 17.52
N LEU A 35 -2.74 29.10 16.66
CA LEU A 35 -3.54 28.06 16.03
C LEU A 35 -2.74 26.76 16.09
N ASN A 36 -3.35 25.68 16.57
CA ASN A 36 -2.76 24.34 16.50
C ASN A 36 -3.77 23.31 15.99
N ILE A 37 -3.40 22.54 14.98
CA ILE A 37 -4.20 21.43 14.47
C ILE A 37 -3.81 20.17 15.25
N LEU A 38 -4.78 19.55 15.92
CA LEU A 38 -4.53 18.44 16.85
C LEU A 38 -4.65 17.08 16.16
N ASN A 39 -5.69 16.90 15.35
CA ASN A 39 -5.97 15.67 14.63
C ASN A 39 -6.65 15.95 13.27
N ILE A 40 -6.79 14.89 12.48
CA ILE A 40 -7.61 14.87 11.27
C ILE A 40 -8.37 13.54 11.23
N GLU A 41 -9.68 13.61 11.02
CA GLU A 41 -10.56 12.45 11.01
C GLU A 41 -11.42 12.47 9.75
N PHE A 42 -11.40 11.36 9.00
CA PHE A 42 -12.13 11.21 7.74
C PHE A 42 -13.42 10.43 7.96
N GLU A 43 -14.50 10.87 7.31
CA GLU A 43 -15.71 10.06 7.20
C GLU A 43 -15.46 8.83 6.29
N PRO A 44 -16.29 7.76 6.37
CA PRO A 44 -16.05 6.52 5.62
C PRO A 44 -15.90 6.70 4.10
N GLU A 45 -16.59 7.67 3.51
CA GLU A 45 -16.51 7.98 2.07
C GLU A 45 -15.35 8.92 1.71
N HIS A 46 -14.63 9.44 2.71
CA HIS A 46 -13.51 10.38 2.60
C HIS A 46 -13.84 11.71 1.90
N LYS A 47 -15.11 11.90 1.48
CA LYS A 47 -15.62 13.15 0.89
C LYS A 47 -15.59 14.29 1.90
N TYR A 48 -15.97 13.99 3.13
CA TYR A 48 -15.96 14.90 4.26
C TYR A 48 -14.90 14.47 5.26
N PHE A 49 -14.27 15.44 5.90
CA PHE A 49 -13.37 15.21 7.02
C PHE A 49 -13.40 16.40 7.96
N HIS A 50 -13.01 16.19 9.21
CA HIS A 50 -12.88 17.25 10.19
C HIS A 50 -11.50 17.27 10.82
N THR A 51 -11.08 18.45 11.23
CA THR A 51 -9.87 18.64 12.05
C THR A 51 -10.25 19.32 13.34
N ASP A 52 -9.79 18.77 14.46
CA ASP A 52 -9.92 19.43 15.75
C ASP A 52 -8.77 20.42 15.92
N VAL A 53 -9.13 21.66 16.23
CA VAL A 53 -8.23 22.82 16.25
C VAL A 53 -8.30 23.47 17.62
N LYS A 54 -7.13 23.80 18.16
CA LYS A 54 -6.97 24.66 19.33
C LYS A 54 -6.62 26.07 18.87
N LEU A 55 -7.57 26.99 19.00
CA LEU A 55 -7.40 28.42 18.75
C LEU A 55 -7.12 29.17 20.06
N ASN A 56 -6.28 30.20 20.00
CA ASN A 56 -6.09 31.11 21.13
C ASN A 56 -7.35 31.96 21.38
N ASP A 57 -7.49 32.47 22.60
CA ASP A 57 -8.62 33.26 23.09
C ASP A 57 -8.89 34.51 22.25
N SER A 58 -7.84 35.12 21.70
CA SER A 58 -7.97 36.29 20.80
C SER A 58 -8.72 35.96 19.51
N ILE A 59 -8.34 34.88 18.83
CA ILE A 59 -8.99 34.42 17.58
C ILE A 59 -10.37 33.84 17.90
N ALA A 60 -10.48 33.05 18.97
CA ALA A 60 -11.74 32.47 19.41
C ALA A 60 -12.79 33.54 19.75
N ALA A 61 -12.41 34.65 20.39
CA ALA A 61 -13.30 35.76 20.70
C ALA A 61 -13.81 36.48 19.44
N LEU A 62 -12.97 36.61 18.41
CA LEU A 62 -13.35 37.22 17.13
C LEU A 62 -14.32 36.33 16.34
N LEU A 63 -14.10 35.01 16.36
CA LEU A 63 -15.04 34.03 15.80
C LEU A 63 -16.40 34.06 16.50
N LEU A 64 -16.42 34.12 17.84
CA LEU A 64 -17.68 34.22 18.61
C LEU A 64 -18.48 35.48 18.31
N ARG A 65 -17.80 36.57 17.92
CA ARG A 65 -18.44 37.83 17.51
C ARG A 65 -18.91 37.83 16.05
N ASN A 66 -18.73 36.73 15.32
CA ASN A 66 -18.96 36.64 13.87
C ASN A 66 -18.25 37.77 13.10
N ASP A 67 -17.02 38.10 13.51
CA ASP A 67 -16.25 39.16 12.86
C ASP A 67 -15.81 38.73 11.46
N THR A 68 -16.25 39.48 10.44
CA THR A 68 -15.96 39.21 9.02
C THR A 68 -14.52 39.57 8.61
N THR A 69 -13.73 40.20 9.48
CA THR A 69 -12.35 40.60 9.19
C THR A 69 -11.38 39.42 9.19
N ILE A 70 -11.73 38.32 9.86
CA ILE A 70 -10.94 37.09 9.88
C ILE A 70 -11.33 36.20 8.70
N LYS A 71 -10.32 35.70 7.98
CA LYS A 71 -10.50 34.70 6.94
C LYS A 71 -9.53 33.54 7.14
N PHE A 72 -10.05 32.33 7.01
CA PHE A 72 -9.24 31.11 7.00
C PHE A 72 -8.94 30.73 5.57
N HIS A 73 -7.66 30.53 5.28
CA HIS A 73 -7.17 30.01 4.02
C HIS A 73 -6.64 28.60 4.24
N VAL A 74 -6.94 27.71 3.29
CA VAL A 74 -6.61 26.30 3.35
C VAL A 74 -5.74 25.97 2.16
N GLU A 75 -4.60 25.35 2.43
CA GLU A 75 -3.70 24.87 1.39
C GLU A 75 -3.39 23.40 1.65
N GLU A 76 -3.30 22.62 0.57
CA GLU A 76 -2.87 21.23 0.65
C GLU A 76 -1.68 21.01 -0.28
N TYR A 77 -0.61 20.47 0.29
CA TYR A 77 0.63 20.20 -0.41
C TYR A 77 0.92 18.71 -0.45
N MET A 78 1.37 18.23 -1.61
CA MET A 78 2.04 16.92 -1.71
C MET A 78 3.54 17.06 -1.36
N GLN A 79 4.24 15.94 -1.15
CA GLN A 79 5.68 15.89 -0.85
C GLN A 79 6.56 16.72 -1.82
N ASN A 80 6.14 16.89 -3.08
CA ASN A 80 6.80 17.74 -4.09
C ASN A 80 6.40 19.24 -4.03
N ARG A 81 5.64 19.66 -3.02
CA ARG A 81 5.17 21.04 -2.74
C ARG A 81 4.37 21.73 -3.85
N LEU A 82 3.90 20.97 -4.84
CA LEU A 82 2.96 21.48 -5.83
C LEU A 82 1.55 21.43 -5.24
N SER A 83 0.96 22.60 -4.98
CA SER A 83 -0.46 22.74 -4.71
C SER A 83 -1.20 22.76 -6.05
N ASP A 84 -2.08 21.78 -6.29
CA ASP A 84 -3.05 21.87 -7.40
C ASP A 84 -4.35 22.46 -6.82
N PRO A 85 -4.74 23.68 -7.22
CA PRO A 85 -5.92 24.35 -6.68
C PRO A 85 -7.20 23.53 -6.88
N ARG A 86 -7.24 22.60 -7.83
CA ARG A 86 -8.39 21.71 -8.06
C ARG A 86 -8.47 20.53 -7.09
N THR A 87 -7.48 20.38 -6.21
CA THR A 87 -7.42 19.28 -5.22
C THR A 87 -7.42 19.76 -3.77
N VAL A 88 -7.36 21.08 -3.56
CA VAL A 88 -7.45 21.70 -2.25
C VAL A 88 -8.86 21.47 -1.68
N PRO A 89 -8.98 20.98 -0.44
CA PRO A 89 -10.28 20.83 0.22
C PRO A 89 -10.88 22.19 0.58
N GLU A 90 -12.21 22.28 0.51
CA GLU A 90 -12.95 23.50 0.85
C GLU A 90 -13.40 23.47 2.31
N LEU A 91 -13.14 24.53 3.06
CA LEU A 91 -13.65 24.70 4.43
C LEU A 91 -15.13 25.08 4.39
N VAL A 92 -15.98 24.23 4.93
CA VAL A 92 -17.45 24.39 4.84
C VAL A 92 -18.06 24.84 6.16
N ASN A 93 -17.51 24.38 7.30
CA ASN A 93 -18.08 24.70 8.61
C ASN A 93 -16.97 24.88 9.66
N ILE A 94 -17.22 25.79 10.60
CA ILE A 94 -16.41 26.00 11.81
C ILE A 94 -17.36 25.90 13.00
N GLN A 95 -17.22 24.85 13.79
CA GLN A 95 -18.08 24.57 14.93
C GLN A 95 -17.30 24.75 16.23
N ASN A 96 -17.87 25.47 17.20
CA ASN A 96 -17.35 25.50 18.56
C ASN A 96 -17.75 24.19 19.27
N ILE A 97 -16.76 23.39 19.65
CA ILE A 97 -16.96 22.09 20.33
C ILE A 97 -16.55 22.14 21.80
N LYS A 98 -16.20 23.31 22.33
CA LYS A 98 -15.73 23.50 23.70
C LYS A 98 -16.69 22.92 24.75
N VAL A 99 -18.00 23.08 24.55
CA VAL A 99 -19.02 22.56 25.47
C VAL A 99 -19.08 21.02 25.44
N GLN A 100 -18.86 20.42 24.26
CA GLN A 100 -18.83 18.96 24.12
C GLN A 100 -17.59 18.36 24.78
N GLU A 101 -16.42 18.99 24.62
CA GLU A 101 -15.19 18.56 25.30
C GLU A 101 -15.31 18.65 26.83
N ILE A 102 -15.95 19.70 27.34
CA ILE A 102 -16.24 19.84 28.77
C ILE A 102 -17.18 18.74 29.27
N ALA A 103 -18.18 18.36 28.48
CA ALA A 103 -19.08 17.27 28.82
C ALA A 103 -18.36 15.91 28.89
N ASN A 104 -17.29 15.71 28.09
CA ASN A 104 -16.49 14.49 28.10
C ASN A 104 -15.62 14.33 29.36
N LEU A 105 -15.31 15.43 30.07
CA LEU A 105 -14.45 15.41 31.27
C LEU A 105 -15.15 14.89 32.55
N ASP A 106 -16.47 14.65 32.53
CA ASP A 106 -17.30 14.23 33.68
C ASP A 106 -16.96 14.96 35.00
N LEU A 107 -17.06 16.30 34.94
CA LEU A 107 -16.75 17.21 36.04
C LEU A 107 -17.88 17.26 37.07
N ASN A 108 -17.56 17.31 38.36
CA ASN A 108 -18.47 17.72 39.44
C ASN A 108 -18.06 19.11 39.94
N ILE A 109 -18.96 20.08 39.85
CA ILE A 109 -18.68 21.47 40.24
C ILE A 109 -19.48 21.80 41.49
N LEU A 110 -18.81 22.26 42.55
CA LEU A 110 -19.42 22.85 43.73
C LEU A 110 -19.23 24.36 43.70
N ALA A 111 -20.31 25.12 43.60
CA ALA A 111 -20.31 26.58 43.72
C ALA A 111 -20.63 27.01 45.15
N LEU A 112 -19.72 27.72 45.81
CA LEU A 112 -19.94 28.36 47.10
C LEU A 112 -20.30 29.84 46.88
N ALA A 113 -21.58 30.16 47.05
CA ALA A 113 -22.14 31.50 46.86
C ALA A 113 -22.26 32.26 48.18
N ASP A 114 -21.94 33.53 48.19
CA ASP A 114 -21.99 34.41 49.36
C ASP A 114 -23.28 35.23 49.38
N LEU A 115 -24.21 34.88 50.28
CA LEU A 115 -25.49 35.57 50.46
C LEU A 115 -25.42 36.75 51.42
N THR A 116 -24.24 37.03 52.01
CA THR A 116 -24.06 38.18 52.91
C THR A 116 -23.83 39.49 52.14
N LEU A 117 -23.63 39.40 50.83
CA LEU A 117 -23.42 40.52 49.92
C LEU A 117 -24.71 41.29 49.62
N ASP A 118 -24.57 42.43 48.96
CA ASP A 118 -25.71 43.21 48.50
C ASP A 118 -26.46 42.52 47.34
N SER A 119 -27.71 42.92 47.15
CA SER A 119 -28.60 42.30 46.15
C SER A 119 -28.04 42.30 44.72
N VAL A 120 -27.23 43.29 44.34
CA VAL A 120 -26.63 43.38 43.00
C VAL A 120 -25.57 42.28 42.82
N LYS A 121 -24.70 42.07 43.80
CA LYS A 121 -23.68 41.01 43.76
C LYS A 121 -24.31 39.62 43.87
N ILE A 122 -25.37 39.45 44.66
CA ILE A 122 -26.11 38.18 44.74
C ILE A 122 -26.74 37.82 43.39
N GLU A 123 -27.37 38.79 42.70
CA GLU A 123 -27.90 38.57 41.35
C GLU A 123 -26.79 38.28 40.33
N SER A 124 -25.61 38.88 40.48
CA SER A 124 -24.44 38.55 39.65
C SER A 124 -24.02 37.09 39.82
N GLN A 125 -23.95 36.60 41.07
CA GLN A 125 -23.66 35.20 41.38
C GLN A 125 -24.73 34.26 40.80
N LYS A 126 -26.01 34.61 40.97
CA LYS A 126 -27.13 33.85 40.41
C LYS A 126 -27.00 33.72 38.89
N ARG A 127 -26.68 34.81 38.19
CA ARG A 127 -26.48 34.82 36.74
C ARG A 127 -25.29 33.95 36.32
N ALA A 128 -24.16 34.04 37.03
CA ALA A 128 -22.98 33.23 36.78
C ALA A 128 -23.27 31.73 36.91
N ILE A 129 -23.94 31.33 38.00
CA ILE A 129 -24.26 29.92 38.27
C ILE A 129 -25.34 29.41 37.30
N LYS A 130 -26.30 30.25 36.90
CA LYS A 130 -27.24 29.91 35.83
C LYS A 130 -26.53 29.69 34.49
N GLY A 131 -25.54 30.53 34.15
CA GLY A 131 -24.71 30.36 32.96
C GLY A 131 -23.92 29.05 32.98
N LEU A 132 -23.36 28.66 34.13
CA LEU A 132 -22.72 27.35 34.28
C LEU A 132 -23.74 26.21 34.12
N LYS A 133 -24.93 26.31 34.73
CA LYS A 133 -25.98 25.29 34.64
C LYS A 133 -26.39 24.99 33.20
N GLU A 134 -26.44 26.00 32.33
CA GLU A 134 -26.78 25.80 30.91
C GLU A 134 -25.73 24.96 30.16
N LEU A 135 -24.51 24.83 30.69
CA LEU A 135 -23.41 24.09 30.07
C LEU A 135 -23.19 22.68 30.63
N PHE A 136 -23.62 22.42 31.86
CA PHE A 136 -23.39 21.14 32.55
C PHE A 136 -24.70 20.37 32.76
N SER A 137 -24.61 19.03 32.78
CA SER A 137 -25.78 18.21 33.14
C SER A 137 -26.22 18.49 34.59
N LEU A 138 -27.53 18.48 34.84
CA LEU A 138 -28.16 18.84 36.12
C LEU A 138 -27.55 18.12 37.34
N ASN A 139 -26.98 16.92 37.17
CA ASN A 139 -26.49 16.09 38.28
C ASN A 139 -25.05 16.43 38.70
N ASN A 140 -24.37 17.30 37.97
CA ASN A 140 -22.94 17.56 38.13
C ASN A 140 -22.64 18.99 38.65
N LEU A 141 -23.67 19.84 38.84
CA LEU A 141 -23.53 21.18 39.39
C LEU A 141 -24.26 21.30 40.74
N HIS A 142 -23.49 21.55 41.78
CA HIS A 142 -23.93 21.72 43.15
C HIS A 142 -23.67 23.14 43.64
N ILE A 143 -24.46 23.57 44.61
CA ILE A 143 -24.38 24.89 45.22
C ILE A 143 -24.49 24.81 46.73
N ALA A 144 -23.69 25.60 47.42
CA ALA A 144 -23.83 25.88 48.84
C ALA A 144 -23.75 27.39 49.09
N PHE A 145 -24.34 27.85 50.19
CA PHE A 145 -24.49 29.26 50.49
C PHE A 145 -23.82 29.62 51.81
N ILE A 146 -23.01 30.68 51.82
CA ILE A 146 -22.53 31.33 53.03
C ILE A 146 -23.65 32.22 53.55
N LYS A 147 -24.14 31.96 54.76
CA LYS A 147 -25.24 32.72 55.37
C LYS A 147 -25.10 32.77 56.89
N ASN A 148 -25.27 33.96 57.45
CA ASN A 148 -25.37 34.22 58.90
C ASN A 148 -24.56 33.26 59.79
N LYS A 149 -23.23 33.38 59.78
CA LYS A 149 -22.27 32.58 60.58
C LYS A 149 -22.23 31.08 60.27
N SER A 150 -22.84 30.64 59.18
CA SER A 150 -22.92 29.23 58.79
C SER A 150 -22.76 29.05 57.28
N VAL A 151 -22.55 27.80 56.85
CA VAL A 151 -22.64 27.40 55.44
C VAL A 151 -23.82 26.45 55.29
N SER A 152 -24.59 26.58 54.21
CA SER A 152 -25.70 25.67 53.95
C SER A 152 -25.20 24.27 53.61
N GLU A 153 -26.12 23.31 53.73
CA GLU A 153 -25.98 22.03 53.04
C GLU A 153 -25.82 22.24 51.54
N THR A 154 -25.10 21.30 50.91
CA THR A 154 -24.87 21.30 49.47
C THR A 154 -26.14 20.84 48.77
N MET A 155 -26.58 21.59 47.76
CA MET A 155 -27.81 21.29 47.02
C MET A 155 -27.50 21.20 45.54
N THR A 156 -28.23 20.40 44.78
CA THR A 156 -28.15 20.44 43.31
C THR A 156 -28.71 21.77 42.80
N ALA A 157 -28.03 22.39 41.84
CA ALA A 157 -28.40 23.71 41.28
C ALA A 157 -29.66 23.64 40.37
N THR A 158 -30.80 23.25 40.94
CA THR A 158 -32.10 23.20 40.25
C THR A 158 -32.67 24.62 40.05
N ASP A 159 -33.61 24.80 39.10
CA ASP A 159 -34.27 26.10 38.90
C ASP A 159 -34.95 26.59 40.19
N TYR A 160 -35.53 25.66 40.96
CA TYR A 160 -36.10 25.96 42.27
C TYR A 160 -35.08 26.56 43.24
N VAL A 161 -33.87 25.98 43.32
CA VAL A 161 -32.82 26.50 44.20
C VAL A 161 -32.34 27.88 43.72
N LEU A 162 -32.08 28.03 42.42
CA LEU A 162 -31.62 29.30 41.84
C LEU A 162 -32.65 30.44 42.01
N ASP A 163 -33.94 30.13 41.94
CA ASP A 163 -34.99 31.15 42.02
C ASP A 163 -35.44 31.49 43.44
N ASN A 164 -35.28 30.58 44.41
CA ASN A 164 -35.82 30.77 45.76
C ASN A 164 -34.78 31.03 46.85
N TYR A 165 -33.51 30.63 46.66
CA TYR A 165 -32.49 30.65 47.72
C TYR A 165 -31.46 31.78 47.57
N PHE A 166 -31.34 32.43 46.42
CA PHE A 166 -30.52 33.63 46.23
C PHE A 166 -31.20 34.87 46.83
N LYS A 167 -31.20 34.96 48.16
CA LYS A 167 -31.76 36.10 48.91
C LYS A 167 -30.70 36.64 49.85
N ALA A 168 -30.59 37.96 49.94
CA ALA A 168 -29.64 38.61 50.84
C ALA A 168 -29.95 38.24 52.29
N ASP A 169 -28.92 37.77 52.99
CA ASP A 169 -28.93 37.48 54.42
C ASP A 169 -27.81 38.28 55.08
N HIS A 170 -28.15 39.46 55.61
CA HIS A 170 -27.21 40.45 56.16
C HIS A 170 -26.54 40.02 57.49
N GLY A 171 -26.46 38.73 57.78
CA GLY A 171 -25.69 38.20 58.91
C GLY A 171 -24.18 38.29 58.71
N GLN A 172 -23.41 38.01 59.77
CA GLN A 172 -21.94 38.03 59.72
C GLN A 172 -21.41 36.89 58.83
N LYS A 173 -20.36 37.17 58.05
CA LYS A 173 -19.74 36.25 57.09
C LYS A 173 -18.54 35.49 57.67
N TYR A 174 -18.61 34.16 57.68
CA TYR A 174 -17.50 33.29 58.10
C TYR A 174 -16.85 32.60 56.89
N LEU A 175 -16.05 33.35 56.12
CA LEU A 175 -15.50 32.90 54.83
C LEU A 175 -14.58 31.67 54.98
N TYR A 176 -13.50 31.77 55.75
CA TYR A 176 -12.51 30.69 55.88
C TYR A 176 -13.09 29.39 56.43
N ARG A 177 -14.00 29.49 57.42
CA ARG A 177 -14.72 28.34 57.96
C ARG A 177 -15.57 27.64 56.90
N SER A 178 -16.27 28.42 56.08
CA SER A 178 -17.13 27.90 55.01
C SER A 178 -16.30 27.19 53.92
N ILE A 179 -15.17 27.78 53.53
CA ILE A 179 -14.26 27.19 52.54
C ILE A 179 -13.71 25.85 53.06
N LEU A 180 -13.16 25.81 54.26
CA LEU A 180 -12.62 24.58 54.85
C LEU A 180 -13.70 23.49 55.00
N SER A 181 -14.89 23.86 55.46
CA SER A 181 -16.01 22.91 55.57
C SER A 181 -16.36 22.24 54.24
N LYS A 182 -16.33 22.98 53.13
CA LYS A 182 -16.63 22.42 51.80
C LYS A 182 -15.45 21.67 51.20
N ILE A 183 -14.22 22.05 51.55
CA ILE A 183 -13.04 21.26 51.20
C ILE A 183 -13.09 19.89 51.89
N ASP A 184 -13.43 19.83 53.18
CA ASP A 184 -13.54 18.57 53.93
C ASP A 184 -14.70 17.70 53.42
N GLU A 185 -15.79 18.32 52.96
CA GLU A 185 -16.91 17.64 52.31
C GLU A 185 -16.48 16.97 50.99
N LEU A 186 -15.73 17.69 50.13
CA LEU A 186 -15.19 17.15 48.87
C LEU A 186 -14.12 16.08 49.10
N LYS A 187 -13.34 16.15 50.19
CA LYS A 187 -12.36 15.11 50.59
C LYS A 187 -13.00 13.83 51.13
N GLY A 188 -14.34 13.70 51.12
CA GLY A 188 -15.04 12.47 51.50
C GLY A 188 -15.11 12.19 53.01
N HIS A 189 -14.76 13.15 53.88
CA HIS A 189 -14.79 12.94 55.34
C HIS A 189 -16.21 13.05 55.95
N ALA A 190 -17.20 13.50 55.16
CA ALA A 190 -18.60 13.61 55.57
C ALA A 190 -19.61 13.36 54.42
N SER A 191 -19.26 12.59 53.39
CA SER A 191 -20.12 12.45 52.20
C SER A 191 -21.26 11.45 52.42
N THR A 192 -22.47 11.94 52.73
CA THR A 192 -23.73 11.26 52.38
C THR A 192 -24.14 11.55 50.91
N TYR A 193 -23.22 12.14 50.12
CA TYR A 193 -23.56 13.03 49.02
C TYR A 193 -23.31 12.48 47.61
N PHE A 194 -22.43 11.50 47.42
CA PHE A 194 -22.27 10.88 46.12
C PHE A 194 -23.21 9.67 46.06
N PRO A 195 -24.24 9.64 45.18
CA PRO A 195 -24.98 8.41 45.00
C PRO A 195 -24.01 7.30 44.58
N GLU A 196 -24.00 6.19 45.32
CA GLU A 196 -23.34 4.98 44.87
C GLU A 196 -23.83 4.66 43.45
N VAL A 197 -22.86 4.50 42.57
CA VAL A 197 -22.94 4.06 41.18
C VAL A 197 -24.20 3.22 40.92
N LYS A 198 -25.18 3.77 40.20
CA LYS A 198 -26.02 2.89 39.37
C LYS A 198 -25.11 2.36 38.28
N GLN A 199 -24.67 1.12 38.41
CA GLN A 199 -24.01 0.37 37.35
C GLN A 199 -25.03 0.19 36.21
N ASP A 200 -25.16 1.20 35.35
CA ASP A 200 -25.72 0.97 34.03
C ASP A 200 -24.73 0.08 33.29
N THR A 201 -25.20 -1.13 32.99
CA THR A 201 -24.39 -2.25 32.50
C THR A 201 -23.97 -2.09 31.03
N ILE A 202 -24.06 -0.87 30.48
CA ILE A 202 -23.93 -0.62 29.04
C ILE A 202 -23.30 0.75 28.77
N SER A 203 -22.04 0.99 29.17
CA SER A 203 -21.16 1.93 28.43
C SER A 203 -19.75 2.05 29.02
N ARG A 204 -18.76 1.75 28.15
CA ARG A 204 -17.40 2.27 27.99
C ARG A 204 -16.79 3.16 29.10
N HIS A 205 -15.61 2.75 29.57
CA HIS A 205 -14.56 3.56 30.21
C HIS A 205 -15.04 4.65 31.19
N LEU A 206 -15.20 4.30 32.47
CA LEU A 206 -15.35 5.30 33.53
C LEU A 206 -14.02 6.04 33.71
N THR A 207 -13.92 7.23 33.14
CA THR A 207 -13.00 8.27 33.61
C THR A 207 -13.35 8.59 35.07
N PRO A 208 -12.37 8.73 35.98
CA PRO A 208 -12.65 9.12 37.35
C PRO A 208 -13.24 10.54 37.35
N LYS A 209 -14.40 10.72 38.01
CA LYS A 209 -15.02 12.04 38.18
C LYS A 209 -14.04 13.04 38.80
N GLN A 210 -13.98 14.23 38.22
CA GLN A 210 -13.07 15.29 38.64
C GLN A 210 -13.85 16.39 39.34
N ASP A 211 -13.52 16.68 40.60
CA ASP A 211 -14.20 17.71 41.40
C ASP A 211 -13.57 19.09 41.18
N VAL A 212 -14.38 20.15 41.19
CA VAL A 212 -13.95 21.55 41.09
C VAL A 212 -14.74 22.41 42.09
N LEU A 213 -14.06 23.27 42.84
CA LEU A 213 -14.70 24.21 43.76
C LEU A 213 -14.61 25.63 43.19
N ILE A 214 -15.75 26.30 43.03
CA ILE A 214 -15.84 27.70 42.59
C ILE A 214 -16.41 28.53 43.75
N ILE A 215 -15.68 29.56 44.19
CA ILE A 215 -16.02 30.39 45.34
C ILE A 215 -16.33 31.79 44.86
N PHE A 216 -17.50 32.31 45.22
CA PHE A 216 -17.92 33.67 44.93
C PHE A 216 -18.00 34.46 46.24
N SER A 217 -17.12 35.45 46.45
CA SER A 217 -17.17 36.34 47.63
C SER A 217 -16.40 37.63 47.37
N ASP A 218 -16.66 38.67 48.16
CA ASP A 218 -15.91 39.93 48.15
C ASP A 218 -14.64 39.90 49.03
N GLY A 219 -14.27 38.74 49.58
CA GLY A 219 -13.00 38.55 50.29
C GLY A 219 -12.93 39.16 51.69
N LYS A 220 -13.89 40.01 52.06
CA LYS A 220 -13.92 40.70 53.36
C LYS A 220 -13.92 39.72 54.53
N VAL A 221 -12.94 39.81 55.42
CA VAL A 221 -12.84 38.94 56.61
C VAL A 221 -12.74 39.72 57.92
N TYR A 222 -12.67 41.04 57.83
CA TYR A 222 -12.69 41.97 58.94
C TYR A 222 -13.87 42.94 58.85
N ASP A 223 -14.32 43.46 60.00
CA ASP A 223 -15.16 44.65 60.10
C ASP A 223 -14.54 45.60 61.13
N LYS A 224 -14.11 46.78 60.68
CA LYS A 224 -13.45 47.82 61.51
C LYS A 224 -12.34 47.22 62.39
N ASP A 225 -11.38 46.54 61.75
CA ASP A 225 -10.20 45.88 62.35
C ASP A 225 -10.49 44.68 63.27
N MET A 226 -11.74 44.28 63.47
CA MET A 226 -12.07 43.04 64.17
C MET A 226 -12.35 41.91 63.18
N PRO A 227 -11.78 40.71 63.38
CA PRO A 227 -12.06 39.57 62.53
C PRO A 227 -13.54 39.20 62.64
N LEU A 228 -14.18 38.92 61.51
CA LEU A 228 -15.58 38.51 61.46
C LEU A 228 -15.80 37.15 62.14
N ASP A 229 -14.86 36.21 61.99
CA ASP A 229 -14.89 34.89 62.64
C ASP A 229 -14.03 34.88 63.92
N PRO A 230 -14.56 34.45 65.07
CA PRO A 230 -13.79 34.36 66.32
C PRO A 230 -12.56 33.45 66.24
N ASP A 231 -12.57 32.44 65.35
CA ASP A 231 -11.43 31.53 65.13
C ASP A 231 -10.55 31.94 63.92
N HIS A 232 -10.66 33.19 63.44
CA HIS A 232 -10.03 33.68 62.21
C HIS A 232 -8.57 33.25 62.05
N PHE A 233 -7.69 33.54 63.03
CA PHE A 233 -6.27 33.25 62.92
C PHE A 233 -5.95 31.74 62.90
N ALA A 234 -6.75 30.92 63.58
CA ALA A 234 -6.60 29.46 63.55
C ALA A 234 -7.02 28.90 62.18
N LEU A 235 -8.12 29.40 61.62
CA LEU A 235 -8.61 29.02 60.29
C LEU A 235 -7.66 29.50 59.19
N GLN A 236 -7.13 30.72 59.30
CA GLN A 236 -6.13 31.29 58.39
C GLN A 236 -4.86 30.42 58.36
N ARG A 237 -4.35 30.04 59.54
CA ARG A 237 -3.22 29.11 59.66
C ARG A 237 -3.54 27.74 59.07
N SER A 238 -4.75 27.22 59.29
CA SER A 238 -5.19 25.95 58.71
C SER A 238 -5.18 25.99 57.18
N ILE A 239 -5.72 27.05 56.56
CA ILE A 239 -5.67 27.22 55.09
C ILE A 239 -4.21 27.32 54.62
N ALA A 240 -3.38 28.12 55.29
CA ALA A 240 -1.98 28.32 54.91
C ALA A 240 -1.14 27.02 55.04
N GLN A 241 -1.29 26.27 56.14
CA GLN A 241 -0.50 25.07 56.44
C GLN A 241 -1.05 23.79 55.80
N ASN A 242 -2.37 23.62 55.72
CA ASN A 242 -2.99 22.42 55.13
C ASN A 242 -3.15 22.55 53.62
N SER A 243 -2.82 23.68 53.00
CA SER A 243 -2.87 23.89 51.55
C SER A 243 -2.24 22.77 50.73
N ASP A 244 -1.16 22.14 51.22
CA ASP A 244 -0.50 21.01 50.53
C ASP A 244 -1.36 19.72 50.52
N SER A 245 -2.22 19.54 51.53
CA SER A 245 -3.22 18.45 51.59
C SER A 245 -4.51 18.76 50.81
N ILE A 246 -4.71 20.01 50.40
CA ILE A 246 -5.90 20.52 49.69
C ILE A 246 -5.72 20.39 48.15
N THR A 247 -4.55 19.94 47.69
CA THR A 247 -4.15 19.79 46.28
C THR A 247 -4.93 18.75 45.44
N GLN A 248 -5.99 18.15 46.00
CA GLN A 248 -6.73 17.06 45.33
C GLN A 248 -7.69 17.54 44.24
N PHE A 249 -8.15 18.79 44.30
CA PHE A 249 -9.05 19.39 43.30
C PHE A 249 -8.78 20.90 43.14
N PRO A 250 -9.01 21.48 41.95
CA PRO A 250 -8.81 22.91 41.71
C PRO A 250 -9.86 23.80 42.39
N ILE A 251 -9.38 24.91 42.97
CA ILE A 251 -10.22 25.95 43.59
C ILE A 251 -10.14 27.25 42.78
N PHE A 252 -11.27 27.69 42.24
CA PHE A 252 -11.41 28.98 41.60
C PHE A 252 -12.05 29.98 42.55
N TYR A 253 -11.39 31.11 42.79
CA TYR A 253 -11.93 32.19 43.62
C TYR A 253 -12.29 33.38 42.73
N ILE A 254 -13.54 33.83 42.80
CA ILE A 254 -14.05 34.97 42.03
C ILE A 254 -14.31 36.11 43.02
N ASN A 255 -13.48 37.15 42.93
CA ASN A 255 -13.64 38.35 43.71
C ASN A 255 -14.83 39.18 43.18
N LEU A 256 -15.74 39.55 44.08
CA LEU A 256 -16.90 40.40 43.79
C LEU A 256 -16.75 41.81 44.39
N GLU A 257 -15.55 42.19 44.81
CA GLU A 257 -15.25 43.54 45.25
C GLU A 257 -15.19 44.52 44.06
N THR A 258 -15.99 45.58 44.10
CA THR A 258 -15.92 46.67 43.13
C THR A 258 -14.77 47.59 43.49
N ARG A 259 -13.62 47.45 42.83
CA ARG A 259 -12.62 48.53 42.79
C ARG A 259 -13.19 49.65 41.93
N SER A 260 -13.61 50.75 42.54
CA SER A 260 -14.01 51.94 41.79
C SER A 260 -12.76 52.57 41.19
N ASP A 261 -12.59 52.46 39.88
CA ASP A 261 -11.65 53.27 39.08
C ASP A 261 -12.12 54.74 39.01
N LYS A 262 -12.28 55.38 40.17
CA LYS A 262 -12.38 56.82 40.28
C LYS A 262 -11.07 57.34 40.84
N GLN A 263 -10.18 57.75 39.95
CA GLN A 263 -9.11 58.66 40.30
C GLN A 263 -9.73 59.93 40.88
N GLY A 264 -9.59 60.11 42.20
CA GLY A 264 -9.94 61.34 42.90
C GLY A 264 -11.36 61.36 43.43
N GLU A 265 -11.58 60.74 44.59
CA GLU A 265 -12.29 61.30 45.75
C GLU A 265 -12.31 60.23 46.85
N GLU A 266 -11.74 60.58 48.00
CA GLU A 266 -11.67 59.83 49.28
C GLU A 266 -11.71 58.30 49.17
N SER A 267 -10.52 57.72 49.00
CA SER A 267 -10.25 56.32 49.32
C SER A 267 -10.72 56.01 50.74
N GLU A 268 -11.86 55.30 50.87
CA GLU A 268 -12.10 54.47 52.04
C GLU A 268 -10.87 53.58 52.20
N ILE A 269 -10.26 53.67 53.39
CA ILE A 269 -9.04 52.96 53.76
C ILE A 269 -9.34 51.46 53.59
N ILE A 270 -8.83 50.87 52.51
CA ILE A 270 -8.65 49.41 52.45
C ILE A 270 -7.70 49.11 53.60
N SER A 271 -8.20 48.47 54.65
CA SER A 271 -7.35 48.05 55.77
C SER A 271 -6.34 47.02 55.24
N ASN A 272 -5.05 47.15 55.63
CA ASN A 272 -3.98 46.19 55.30
C ASN A 272 -4.37 44.72 55.52
N THR A 273 -5.36 44.47 56.39
CA THR A 273 -5.91 43.17 56.75
C THR A 273 -6.77 42.50 55.67
N ASP A 274 -7.40 43.26 54.77
CA ASP A 274 -8.15 42.70 53.63
C ASP A 274 -7.22 42.36 52.45
N GLU A 275 -6.09 43.07 52.29
CA GLU A 275 -5.02 42.69 51.35
C GLU A 275 -4.36 41.35 51.73
N GLU A 276 -4.23 41.06 53.03
CA GLU A 276 -3.77 39.76 53.52
C GLU A 276 -4.73 38.62 53.14
N ALA A 277 -6.04 38.89 53.15
CA ALA A 277 -7.06 37.92 52.77
C ALA A 277 -7.05 37.63 51.26
N GLU A 278 -6.92 38.68 50.44
CA GLU A 278 -6.71 38.55 48.99
C GLU A 278 -5.46 37.71 48.69
N THR A 279 -4.33 38.03 49.34
CA THR A 279 -3.07 37.30 49.17
C THR A 279 -3.21 35.82 49.55
N LEU A 280 -3.89 35.52 50.67
CA LEU A 280 -4.13 34.14 51.07
C LEU A 280 -4.98 33.36 50.07
N MET A 281 -6.04 33.98 49.53
CA MET A 281 -6.89 33.33 48.52
C MET A 281 -6.13 33.11 47.21
N GLN A 282 -5.28 34.05 46.80
CA GLN A 282 -4.40 33.88 45.63
C GLN A 282 -3.46 32.68 45.82
N VAL A 283 -2.82 32.57 46.99
CA VAL A 283 -1.92 31.45 47.32
C VAL A 283 -2.69 30.12 47.36
N LEU A 284 -3.89 30.09 47.94
CA LEU A 284 -4.73 28.89 47.97
C LEU A 284 -5.11 28.41 46.56
N CYS A 285 -5.53 29.33 45.69
CA CYS A 285 -5.86 29.01 44.31
C CYS A 285 -4.63 28.48 43.56
N GLN A 286 -3.48 29.15 43.68
CA GLN A 286 -2.24 28.71 43.04
C GLN A 286 -1.80 27.32 43.48
N LYS A 287 -1.87 27.02 44.78
CA LYS A 287 -1.48 25.70 45.31
C LYS A 287 -2.42 24.57 44.88
N THR A 288 -3.69 24.86 44.63
CA THR A 288 -4.68 23.87 44.19
C THR A 288 -4.73 23.70 42.67
N ASN A 289 -3.83 24.34 41.92
CA ASN A 289 -3.90 24.47 40.46
C ASN A 289 -5.18 25.18 39.97
N GLY A 290 -5.87 25.93 40.83
CA GLY A 290 -6.97 26.81 40.44
C GLY A 290 -6.50 28.24 40.18
N LYS A 291 -7.44 29.19 40.08
CA LYS A 291 -7.13 30.60 39.79
C LYS A 291 -7.97 31.57 40.61
N TYR A 292 -7.34 32.68 40.97
CA TYR A 292 -7.99 33.85 41.54
C TYR A 292 -8.36 34.81 40.40
N LEU A 293 -9.63 35.17 40.30
CA LEU A 293 -10.21 36.00 39.23
C LEU A 293 -10.83 37.26 39.83
N ASN A 294 -10.45 38.42 39.30
CA ASN A 294 -10.97 39.73 39.73
C ASN A 294 -12.41 40.00 39.25
N SER A 295 -12.91 39.18 38.32
CA SER A 295 -14.28 39.25 37.82
C SER A 295 -14.68 37.90 37.23
N TYR A 296 -15.99 37.66 37.12
CA TYR A 296 -16.51 36.47 36.45
C TYR A 296 -16.56 36.69 34.93
N ASP A 297 -15.77 35.92 34.19
CA ASP A 297 -15.99 35.66 32.77
C ASP A 297 -16.14 34.14 32.54
N GLN A 298 -17.30 33.75 32.05
CA GLN A 298 -17.66 32.36 31.81
C GLN A 298 -16.70 31.70 30.83
N ASN A 299 -16.25 32.38 29.77
CA ASN A 299 -15.36 31.81 28.77
C ASN A 299 -13.96 31.53 29.32
N THR A 300 -13.41 32.49 30.07
CA THR A 300 -12.11 32.38 30.74
C THR A 300 -12.09 31.21 31.73
N ILE A 301 -13.10 31.09 32.59
CA ILE A 301 -13.19 30.00 33.57
C ILE A 301 -13.22 28.63 32.87
N LEU A 302 -14.01 28.50 31.80
CA LEU A 302 -14.09 27.23 31.06
C LEU A 302 -12.77 26.90 30.34
N ASN A 303 -12.07 27.89 29.79
CA ASN A 303 -10.75 27.68 29.18
C ASN A 303 -9.72 27.23 30.22
N ASP A 304 -9.80 27.79 31.42
CA ASP A 304 -8.89 27.47 32.51
C ASP A 304 -9.13 26.06 33.04
N ILE A 305 -10.39 25.68 33.24
CA ILE A 305 -10.77 24.30 33.59
C ILE A 305 -10.28 23.32 32.51
N LEU A 306 -10.53 23.59 31.24
CA LEU A 306 -10.08 22.73 30.14
C LEU A 306 -8.55 22.60 30.09
N ASN A 307 -7.81 23.71 30.16
CA ASN A 307 -6.35 23.69 30.14
C ASN A 307 -5.74 22.92 31.34
N LEU A 308 -6.45 22.85 32.47
CA LEU A 308 -5.99 22.11 33.66
C LEU A 308 -6.12 20.60 33.47
N PHE A 309 -7.24 20.14 32.92
CA PHE A 309 -7.54 18.71 32.82
C PHE A 309 -7.09 18.09 31.50
N ASP A 310 -7.04 18.86 30.42
CA ASP A 310 -6.49 18.45 29.14
C ASP A 310 -5.70 19.60 28.48
N LYS A 311 -4.37 19.53 28.47
CA LYS A 311 -3.55 20.59 27.85
C LYS A 311 -3.70 20.66 26.32
N GLN A 312 -4.21 19.60 25.70
CA GLN A 312 -4.37 19.46 24.25
C GLN A 312 -5.84 19.42 23.82
N TYR A 313 -6.74 20.04 24.59
CA TYR A 313 -8.15 20.12 24.19
C TYR A 313 -8.34 20.91 22.89
N ALA A 314 -9.33 20.50 22.12
CA ALA A 314 -9.84 21.24 20.98
C ALA A 314 -10.97 22.18 21.39
N ASN A 315 -10.95 23.44 20.93
CA ASN A 315 -12.09 24.35 21.12
C ASN A 315 -12.96 24.51 19.88
N TYR A 316 -12.40 24.21 18.70
CA TYR A 316 -13.13 24.28 17.44
C TYR A 316 -12.90 23.03 16.59
N ARG A 317 -13.94 22.66 15.84
CA ARG A 317 -13.90 21.64 14.80
C ARG A 317 -14.12 22.30 13.45
N PHE A 318 -13.17 22.10 12.55
CA PHE A 318 -13.22 22.62 11.18
C PHE A 318 -13.63 21.46 10.27
N SER A 319 -14.71 21.63 9.51
CA SER A 319 -15.22 20.60 8.59
C SER A 319 -14.91 20.99 7.15
N PHE A 320 -14.37 20.03 6.41
CA PHE A 320 -13.90 20.22 5.05
C PHE A 320 -14.58 19.27 4.07
N VAL A 321 -14.62 19.69 2.81
CA VAL A 321 -15.10 18.89 1.69
C VAL A 321 -13.99 18.72 0.67
N ASN A 322 -13.63 17.47 0.39
CA ASN A 322 -12.71 17.15 -0.69
C ASN A 322 -13.39 17.34 -2.06
N PRO A 323 -12.71 17.90 -3.06
CA PRO A 323 -13.24 18.00 -4.42
C PRO A 323 -13.45 16.62 -5.05
N ASP A 324 -14.41 16.53 -5.98
CA ASP A 324 -14.68 15.30 -6.72
C ASP A 324 -13.47 14.88 -7.55
N LEU A 325 -13.30 13.57 -7.72
CA LEU A 325 -12.18 12.94 -8.44
C LEU A 325 -10.81 13.19 -7.83
N LYS A 326 -10.71 13.72 -6.60
CA LYS A 326 -9.46 13.74 -5.84
C LYS A 326 -9.02 12.32 -5.49
N ILE A 327 -7.75 12.02 -5.70
CA ILE A 327 -7.18 10.67 -5.54
C ILE A 327 -6.11 10.67 -4.45
N PHE A 328 -6.27 9.77 -3.48
CA PHE A 328 -5.26 9.47 -2.47
C PHE A 328 -4.57 8.13 -2.78
N ARG A 329 -3.24 8.16 -2.96
CA ARG A 329 -2.41 7.01 -3.38
C ARG A 329 -1.38 6.56 -2.33
N GLY A 330 -1.56 6.95 -1.07
CA GLY A 330 -0.61 6.67 0.02
C GLY A 330 0.68 7.47 -0.09
N LEU A 331 0.57 8.72 -0.55
CA LEU A 331 1.65 9.71 -0.52
C LEU A 331 1.37 10.70 0.61
N GLU A 332 2.41 11.09 1.34
CA GLU A 332 2.32 12.09 2.40
C GLU A 332 1.78 13.42 1.85
N ARG A 333 0.75 13.94 2.51
CA ARG A 333 0.15 15.24 2.28
C ARG A 333 0.32 16.11 3.52
N THR A 334 0.44 17.41 3.30
CA THR A 334 0.41 18.42 4.36
C THR A 334 -0.82 19.29 4.15
N LEU A 335 -1.74 19.30 5.11
CA LEU A 335 -2.83 20.27 5.19
C LEU A 335 -2.33 21.46 6.02
N GLN A 336 -2.39 22.65 5.46
CA GLN A 336 -2.05 23.90 6.15
C GLN A 336 -3.29 24.76 6.30
N LEU A 337 -3.50 25.25 7.52
CA LEU A 337 -4.54 26.19 7.86
C LEU A 337 -3.90 27.52 8.26
N SER A 338 -4.23 28.59 7.55
CA SER A 338 -3.72 29.94 7.79
C SER A 338 -4.87 30.90 8.09
N CYS A 339 -4.73 31.73 9.12
CA CYS A 339 -5.71 32.69 9.58
C CYS A 339 -5.22 34.12 9.30
N TYR A 340 -5.98 34.88 8.52
CA TYR A 340 -5.64 36.24 8.12
C TYR A 340 -6.60 37.27 8.72
N GLN A 341 -6.08 38.43 9.13
CA GLN A 341 -6.86 39.67 9.31
C GLN A 341 -6.56 40.59 8.14
N GLY A 342 -7.55 40.83 7.27
CA GLY A 342 -7.26 41.53 6.01
C GLY A 342 -6.19 40.77 5.22
N ASP A 343 -5.04 41.42 4.99
CA ASP A 343 -3.90 40.84 4.26
C ASP A 343 -2.77 40.32 5.16
N SER A 344 -2.85 40.53 6.49
CA SER A 344 -1.81 40.07 7.42
C SER A 344 -2.11 38.67 7.97
N LEU A 345 -1.12 37.78 7.88
CA LEU A 345 -1.17 36.45 8.50
C LEU A 345 -1.01 36.61 10.03
N ILE A 346 -2.00 36.10 10.79
CA ILE A 346 -2.02 36.18 12.26
C ILE A 346 -1.61 34.86 12.90
N ALA A 347 -1.98 33.73 12.27
CA ALA A 347 -1.67 32.40 12.78
C ALA A 347 -1.66 31.38 11.65
N SER A 348 -0.76 30.41 11.71
CA SER A 348 -0.78 29.26 10.81
C SER A 348 -0.22 27.99 11.45
N ASP A 349 -0.81 26.85 11.09
CA ASP A 349 -0.30 25.54 11.48
C ASP A 349 -0.57 24.52 10.38
N PHE A 350 0.11 23.37 10.47
CA PHE A 350 -0.04 22.31 9.50
C PHE A 350 -0.06 20.93 10.15
N ILE A 351 -0.82 20.01 9.55
CA ILE A 351 -0.82 18.59 9.91
C ILE A 351 -0.45 17.76 8.69
N LYS A 352 0.28 16.67 8.92
CA LYS A 352 0.64 15.72 7.88
C LYS A 352 -0.25 14.49 7.97
N TYR A 353 -0.65 13.96 6.82
CA TYR A 353 -1.47 12.76 6.75
C TYR A 353 -1.25 12.02 5.43
N ASN A 354 -1.53 10.72 5.42
CA ASN A 354 -1.46 9.86 4.25
C ASN A 354 -2.76 9.04 4.14
N LEU A 355 -3.23 8.79 2.92
CA LEU A 355 -4.47 8.04 2.67
C LEU A 355 -4.33 7.16 1.44
N GLY A 356 -4.92 5.96 1.49
CA GLY A 356 -4.90 4.98 0.39
C GLY A 356 -3.54 4.35 0.15
N SER A 357 -3.39 3.65 -0.98
CA SER A 357 -2.09 3.13 -1.45
C SER A 357 -2.04 3.09 -2.98
N ILE A 358 -0.86 2.79 -3.55
CA ILE A 358 -0.72 2.58 -5.00
C ILE A 358 -1.56 1.38 -5.47
N TYR A 359 -1.73 0.38 -4.60
CA TYR A 359 -2.49 -0.84 -4.89
C TYR A 359 -4.00 -0.64 -4.78
N ASN A 360 -4.46 0.22 -3.85
CA ASN A 360 -5.86 0.59 -3.72
C ASN A 360 -5.99 2.09 -3.42
N PRO A 361 -6.05 2.94 -4.47
CA PRO A 361 -6.22 4.37 -4.28
C PRO A 361 -7.64 4.71 -3.84
N ILE A 362 -7.78 5.69 -2.95
CA ILE A 362 -9.08 6.23 -2.53
C ILE A 362 -9.43 7.36 -3.49
N ILE A 363 -10.61 7.30 -4.12
CA ILE A 363 -11.06 8.29 -5.10
C ILE A 363 -12.40 8.86 -4.66
N ILE A 364 -12.43 10.17 -4.43
CA ILE A 364 -13.64 10.87 -4.00
C ILE A 364 -14.64 10.91 -5.15
N ASN A 365 -15.85 10.36 -4.92
CA ASN A 365 -16.90 10.23 -5.94
C ASN A 365 -16.39 9.64 -7.27
N GLY A 366 -15.46 8.68 -7.18
CA GLY A 366 -14.85 8.03 -8.32
C GLY A 366 -15.73 6.99 -9.00
N LEU A 367 -15.20 6.41 -10.08
CA LEU A 367 -15.86 5.31 -10.78
C LEU A 367 -16.08 4.11 -9.86
N THR A 368 -17.23 3.46 -10.02
CA THR A 368 -17.56 2.22 -9.32
C THR A 368 -16.61 1.09 -9.70
N THR A 369 -16.39 0.12 -8.81
CA THR A 369 -15.53 -1.04 -9.06
C THR A 369 -15.89 -1.78 -10.34
N PHE A 370 -17.19 -1.89 -10.65
CA PHE A 370 -17.67 -2.54 -11.87
C PHE A 370 -17.27 -1.77 -13.15
N GLN A 371 -17.43 -0.44 -13.15
CA GLN A 371 -17.02 0.41 -14.28
C GLN A 371 -15.52 0.29 -14.54
N VAL A 372 -14.71 0.32 -13.49
CA VAL A 372 -13.25 0.14 -13.58
C VAL A 372 -12.90 -1.21 -14.17
N ILE A 373 -13.52 -2.30 -13.68
CA ILE A 373 -13.29 -3.64 -14.23
C ILE A 373 -13.67 -3.71 -15.71
N LEU A 374 -14.77 -3.09 -16.13
CA LEU A 374 -15.22 -3.09 -17.52
C LEU A 374 -14.25 -2.32 -18.43
N GLN A 375 -13.85 -1.10 -18.03
CA GLN A 375 -12.89 -0.28 -18.77
C GLN A 375 -11.52 -0.94 -18.83
N GLY A 376 -11.01 -1.44 -17.70
CA GLY A 376 -9.76 -2.19 -17.64
C GLY A 376 -9.81 -3.47 -18.45
N SER A 377 -10.93 -4.21 -18.45
CA SER A 377 -11.07 -5.41 -19.29
C SER A 377 -11.04 -5.08 -20.78
N LEU A 378 -11.66 -3.98 -21.20
CA LEU A 378 -11.58 -3.48 -22.57
C LEU A 378 -10.14 -3.12 -22.95
N LEU A 379 -9.44 -2.36 -22.09
CA LEU A 379 -8.03 -2.00 -22.27
C LEU A 379 -7.14 -3.25 -22.36
N GLY A 380 -7.38 -4.24 -21.50
CA GLY A 380 -6.65 -5.49 -21.47
C GLY A 380 -6.87 -6.35 -22.71
N LEU A 381 -8.11 -6.45 -23.19
CA LEU A 381 -8.45 -7.13 -24.44
C LEU A 381 -7.83 -6.43 -25.65
N LEU A 382 -7.85 -5.11 -25.68
CA LEU A 382 -7.21 -4.32 -26.74
C LEU A 382 -5.68 -4.53 -26.72
N THR A 383 -5.07 -4.56 -25.54
CA THR A 383 -3.64 -4.85 -25.36
C THR A 383 -3.29 -6.26 -25.82
N LEU A 384 -4.12 -7.26 -25.49
CA LEU A 384 -3.96 -8.64 -25.94
C LEU A 384 -4.06 -8.76 -27.47
N LEU A 385 -5.04 -8.09 -28.07
CA LEU A 385 -5.20 -8.03 -29.53
C LEU A 385 -4.01 -7.33 -30.19
N LEU A 386 -3.53 -6.23 -29.63
CA LEU A 386 -2.35 -5.51 -30.13
C LEU A 386 -1.10 -6.40 -30.09
N LEU A 387 -0.84 -7.07 -28.96
CA LEU A 387 0.28 -8.00 -28.82
C LEU A 387 0.16 -9.17 -29.80
N TYR A 388 -1.04 -9.74 -29.97
CA TYR A 388 -1.30 -10.76 -30.97
C TYR A 388 -0.94 -10.26 -32.37
N MET A 389 -1.42 -9.08 -32.76
CA MET A 389 -1.14 -8.49 -34.07
C MET A 389 0.37 -8.24 -34.27
N ILE A 390 1.07 -7.73 -33.26
CA ILE A 390 2.51 -7.47 -33.30
C ILE A 390 3.31 -8.77 -33.51
N PHE A 391 3.01 -9.82 -32.75
CA PHE A 391 3.81 -11.05 -32.77
C PHE A 391 3.37 -12.06 -33.84
N GLN A 392 2.16 -11.96 -34.37
CA GLN A 392 1.65 -12.76 -35.49
C GLN A 392 2.00 -12.14 -36.85
N PHE A 393 1.90 -10.81 -37.00
CA PHE A 393 2.02 -10.15 -38.31
C PHE A 393 3.26 -9.26 -38.40
N ILE A 394 3.44 -8.33 -37.48
CA ILE A 394 4.47 -7.28 -37.60
C ILE A 394 5.88 -7.87 -37.45
N THR A 395 6.11 -8.61 -36.37
CA THR A 395 7.42 -9.19 -36.05
C THR A 395 7.90 -10.16 -37.13
N PRO A 396 7.08 -11.12 -37.61
CA PRO A 396 7.48 -12.00 -38.71
C PRO A 396 7.73 -11.24 -40.01
N SER A 397 6.94 -10.19 -40.29
CA SER A 397 7.10 -9.37 -41.50
C SER A 397 8.40 -8.56 -41.47
N ILE A 398 8.76 -7.95 -40.33
CA ILE A 398 10.05 -7.26 -40.16
C ILE A 398 11.21 -8.24 -40.36
N HIS A 399 11.14 -9.42 -39.73
CA HIS A 399 12.15 -10.46 -39.92
C HIS A 399 12.27 -10.90 -41.39
N TYR A 400 11.14 -11.01 -42.10
CA TYR A 400 11.13 -11.31 -43.53
C TYR A 400 11.73 -10.19 -44.39
N LEU A 401 11.44 -8.92 -44.11
CA LEU A 401 12.04 -7.79 -44.80
C LEU A 401 13.56 -7.75 -44.62
N ILE A 402 14.03 -7.99 -43.40
CA ILE A 402 15.47 -8.11 -43.10
C ILE A 402 16.08 -9.29 -43.86
N PHE A 403 15.40 -10.45 -43.89
CA PHE A 403 15.82 -11.62 -44.65
C PHE A 403 15.93 -11.32 -46.15
N LYS A 404 14.88 -10.73 -46.75
CA LYS A 404 14.85 -10.37 -48.16
C LYS A 404 16.00 -9.42 -48.52
N ARG A 405 16.24 -8.40 -47.70
CA ARG A 405 17.32 -7.42 -47.93
C ARG A 405 18.72 -8.04 -47.82
N LYS A 406 18.91 -9.03 -46.94
CA LYS A 406 20.24 -9.61 -46.67
C LYS A 406 20.58 -10.83 -47.53
N HIS A 407 19.59 -11.55 -48.05
CA HIS A 407 19.78 -12.88 -48.63
C HIS A 407 19.11 -13.09 -49.98
N VAL A 408 18.28 -12.16 -50.46
CA VAL A 408 17.65 -12.27 -51.78
C VAL A 408 18.31 -11.25 -52.70
N THR A 409 18.82 -11.73 -53.83
CA THR A 409 19.48 -10.89 -54.85
C THR A 409 19.09 -11.35 -56.25
N ARG A 410 19.40 -10.54 -57.26
CA ARG A 410 19.20 -10.91 -58.67
C ARG A 410 20.47 -11.55 -59.23
N TYR A 411 20.33 -12.65 -59.96
CA TYR A 411 21.45 -13.33 -60.58
C TYR A 411 22.03 -12.49 -61.72
N THR A 412 23.34 -12.23 -61.70
CA THR A 412 24.04 -11.38 -62.69
C THR A 412 24.91 -12.17 -63.67
N GLY A 413 24.92 -13.51 -63.60
CA GLY A 413 25.67 -14.38 -64.50
C GLY A 413 26.78 -15.20 -63.84
N LYS A 414 27.59 -15.88 -64.67
CA LYS A 414 28.64 -16.81 -64.22
C LYS A 414 29.69 -16.10 -63.35
N ASN A 415 30.10 -16.75 -62.26
CA ASN A 415 31.04 -16.27 -61.23
C ASN A 415 30.51 -15.19 -60.28
N MET A 416 29.18 -15.07 -60.14
CA MET A 416 28.60 -14.23 -59.09
C MET A 416 29.01 -14.72 -57.69
N SER A 417 29.44 -13.79 -56.83
CA SER A 417 29.59 -14.04 -55.40
C SER A 417 28.73 -13.07 -54.61
N TYR A 418 28.09 -13.56 -53.55
CA TYR A 418 27.23 -12.75 -52.70
C TYR A 418 27.44 -13.14 -51.24
N ASN A 419 27.77 -12.16 -50.38
CA ASN A 419 28.14 -12.38 -48.97
C ASN A 419 29.23 -13.46 -48.76
N GLY A 420 30.21 -13.54 -49.67
CA GLY A 420 31.31 -14.52 -49.60
C GLY A 420 30.95 -15.95 -50.03
N ILE A 421 29.74 -16.17 -50.56
CA ILE A 421 29.30 -17.45 -51.14
C ILE A 421 29.40 -17.35 -52.66
N LEU A 422 30.13 -18.27 -53.28
CA LEU A 422 30.16 -18.44 -54.74
C LEU A 422 28.83 -19.06 -55.18
N VAL A 423 28.15 -18.42 -56.12
CA VAL A 423 26.86 -18.90 -56.64
C VAL A 423 27.11 -19.86 -57.79
N GLU A 424 26.75 -21.13 -57.59
CA GLU A 424 26.72 -22.14 -58.66
C GLU A 424 25.71 -21.74 -59.77
N PRO A 425 25.95 -22.13 -61.03
CA PRO A 425 25.09 -21.73 -62.15
C PRO A 425 23.70 -22.37 -62.12
N ASP A 426 23.49 -23.40 -61.31
CA ASP A 426 22.25 -24.18 -61.26
C ASP A 426 21.59 -24.12 -59.90
N CYS A 427 20.26 -24.16 -59.89
CA CYS A 427 19.47 -24.20 -58.67
C CYS A 427 19.64 -25.55 -57.95
N TYR A 428 19.98 -25.51 -56.66
CA TYR A 428 20.23 -26.74 -55.91
C TYR A 428 18.99 -27.65 -55.80
N TYR A 429 17.76 -27.10 -55.79
CA TYR A 429 16.51 -27.86 -55.61
C TYR A 429 15.94 -28.40 -56.92
N CYS A 430 15.62 -27.53 -57.88
CA CYS A 430 15.03 -27.96 -59.15
C CYS A 430 16.06 -28.39 -60.21
N LYS A 431 17.37 -28.19 -59.94
CA LYS A 431 18.48 -28.47 -60.87
C LYS A 431 18.42 -27.70 -62.20
N ALA A 432 17.54 -26.72 -62.34
CA ALA A 432 17.47 -25.84 -63.50
C ALA A 432 18.55 -24.73 -63.42
N PRO A 433 19.13 -24.30 -64.55
CA PRO A 433 20.10 -23.21 -64.59
C PRO A 433 19.46 -21.87 -64.18
N PHE A 434 20.23 -20.98 -63.56
CA PHE A 434 19.81 -19.60 -63.26
C PHE A 434 19.91 -18.71 -64.50
N GLU A 435 18.84 -17.95 -64.79
CA GLU A 435 18.84 -16.94 -65.85
C GLU A 435 19.18 -15.55 -65.30
N ALA A 436 19.77 -14.70 -66.16
CA ALA A 436 20.15 -13.35 -65.75
C ALA A 436 18.89 -12.53 -65.41
N GLY A 437 18.81 -12.04 -64.17
CA GLY A 437 17.66 -11.33 -63.63
C GLY A 437 16.81 -12.13 -62.65
N ASP A 438 17.02 -13.45 -62.52
CA ASP A 438 16.28 -14.30 -61.59
C ASP A 438 16.51 -13.90 -60.13
N GLU A 439 15.44 -13.90 -59.32
CA GLU A 439 15.53 -13.72 -57.88
C GLU A 439 16.02 -15.01 -57.22
N ILE A 440 17.24 -14.96 -56.67
CA ILE A 440 17.89 -16.09 -56.00
C ILE A 440 18.05 -15.84 -54.49
N VAL A 441 18.01 -16.92 -53.72
CA VAL A 441 18.20 -16.93 -52.26
C VAL A 441 19.59 -17.44 -51.92
N VAL A 442 20.44 -16.55 -51.43
CA VAL A 442 21.83 -16.82 -51.03
C VAL A 442 21.96 -16.67 -49.51
N LYS A 443 21.38 -17.65 -48.78
CA LYS A 443 21.47 -17.74 -47.31
C LYS A 443 22.50 -18.76 -46.83
N CYS A 444 22.71 -19.80 -47.63
CA CYS A 444 23.66 -20.87 -47.40
C CYS A 444 24.33 -21.26 -48.72
N GLN A 445 25.28 -22.19 -48.68
CA GLN A 445 25.96 -22.69 -49.88
C GLN A 445 24.99 -23.29 -50.91
N HIS A 446 23.81 -23.77 -50.48
CA HIS A 446 22.75 -24.27 -51.36
C HIS A 446 21.88 -23.14 -51.87
N VAL A 447 22.28 -22.52 -52.98
CA VAL A 447 21.57 -21.40 -53.62
C VAL A 447 20.35 -21.90 -54.40
N LEU A 448 19.26 -21.12 -54.34
CA LEU A 448 17.94 -21.54 -54.84
C LEU A 448 17.25 -20.39 -55.56
N HIS A 449 16.38 -20.72 -56.53
CA HIS A 449 15.36 -19.77 -56.96
C HIS A 449 14.48 -19.41 -55.77
N LYS A 450 14.04 -18.17 -55.69
CA LYS A 450 13.10 -17.73 -54.64
C LYS A 450 11.79 -18.52 -54.68
N SER A 451 11.28 -18.86 -55.87
CA SER A 451 10.11 -19.76 -56.02
C SER A 451 10.35 -21.13 -55.38
N CYS A 452 11.49 -21.76 -55.67
CA CYS A 452 11.89 -23.04 -55.07
C CYS A 452 12.09 -22.94 -53.55
N TRP A 453 12.57 -21.80 -53.04
CA TRP A 453 12.67 -21.56 -51.60
C TRP A 453 11.29 -21.49 -50.93
N ASP A 454 10.35 -20.79 -51.57
CA ASP A 454 8.98 -20.65 -51.08
C ASP A 454 8.22 -22.00 -51.13
N GLU A 455 8.49 -22.84 -52.14
CA GLU A 455 7.95 -24.20 -52.26
C GLU A 455 8.55 -25.19 -51.26
N ASN A 456 9.86 -25.08 -50.97
CA ASN A 456 10.57 -25.93 -50.02
C ASN A 456 10.37 -25.52 -48.55
N GLU A 457 9.20 -24.98 -48.21
CA GLU A 457 8.81 -24.49 -46.89
C GLU A 457 9.83 -23.53 -46.24
N TYR A 458 10.52 -22.71 -47.04
CA TYR A 458 11.48 -21.71 -46.59
C TYR A 458 12.68 -22.26 -45.80
N LYS A 459 13.19 -23.41 -46.25
CA LYS A 459 14.33 -24.11 -45.65
C LYS A 459 15.38 -24.46 -46.70
N CYS A 460 16.60 -24.64 -46.25
CA CYS A 460 17.65 -25.28 -47.03
C CYS A 460 17.21 -26.69 -47.48
N PRO A 461 17.37 -27.08 -48.75
CA PRO A 461 16.99 -28.39 -49.26
C PRO A 461 17.85 -29.53 -48.72
N GLU A 462 19.16 -29.30 -48.56
CA GLU A 462 20.09 -30.35 -48.10
C GLU A 462 19.95 -30.58 -46.58
N TYR A 463 20.01 -29.50 -45.80
CA TYR A 463 20.04 -29.58 -44.34
C TYR A 463 18.70 -29.20 -43.67
N GLY A 464 17.70 -28.73 -44.41
CA GLY A 464 16.41 -28.34 -43.85
C GLY A 464 16.57 -27.19 -42.85
N ARG A 465 16.01 -27.40 -41.64
CA ARG A 465 16.16 -26.49 -40.50
C ARG A 465 17.56 -26.52 -39.85
N ASN A 466 18.44 -27.47 -40.22
CA ASN A 466 19.78 -27.63 -39.64
C ASN A 466 20.89 -26.89 -40.36
N CYS A 467 20.59 -26.21 -41.46
CA CYS A 467 21.56 -25.30 -42.00
C CYS A 467 21.79 -24.20 -40.96
N LYS A 468 23.01 -24.08 -40.43
CA LYS A 468 23.38 -23.07 -39.40
C LYS A 468 22.99 -21.64 -39.81
N THR A 469 22.88 -21.40 -41.11
CA THR A 469 22.42 -20.13 -41.68
C THR A 469 21.05 -20.23 -42.38
N GLY A 470 20.58 -21.41 -42.79
CA GLY A 470 19.66 -21.61 -43.92
C GLY A 470 18.20 -21.96 -43.63
N SER A 471 17.52 -21.34 -42.66
CA SER A 471 16.05 -21.43 -42.59
C SER A 471 15.42 -20.10 -42.19
N HIS A 472 14.30 -19.73 -42.83
CA HIS A 472 13.54 -18.50 -42.53
C HIS A 472 12.07 -18.67 -42.89
N TYR A 473 11.25 -19.19 -41.98
CA TYR A 473 9.85 -19.42 -42.26
C TYR A 473 9.05 -18.12 -42.28
N TYR A 474 8.41 -17.81 -43.41
CA TYR A 474 7.44 -16.73 -43.51
C TYR A 474 6.47 -16.99 -44.68
N ASN A 475 5.27 -17.48 -44.36
CA ASN A 475 4.25 -17.75 -45.36
C ASN A 475 3.49 -16.45 -45.70
N ARG A 476 3.86 -15.83 -46.83
CA ARG A 476 3.19 -14.63 -47.34
C ARG A 476 1.79 -14.91 -47.91
N LYS A 477 1.50 -16.15 -48.34
CA LYS A 477 0.20 -16.54 -48.90
C LYS A 477 -0.86 -16.74 -47.81
N ASN A 478 -0.45 -17.19 -46.62
CA ASN A 478 -1.33 -17.33 -45.45
C ASN A 478 -0.66 -16.72 -44.21
N LEU A 479 -1.00 -15.45 -43.93
CA LEU A 479 -0.45 -14.72 -42.79
C LEU A 479 -0.90 -15.29 -41.43
N PHE A 480 -2.05 -15.99 -41.39
CA PHE A 480 -2.59 -16.63 -40.18
C PHE A 480 -1.97 -18.00 -39.89
N ASP A 481 -1.00 -18.46 -40.69
CA ASP A 481 -0.28 -19.69 -40.38
C ASP A 481 0.39 -19.56 -38.99
N ARG A 482 0.07 -20.49 -38.08
CA ARG A 482 0.62 -20.53 -36.72
C ARG A 482 2.16 -20.61 -36.72
N ARG A 483 2.77 -21.10 -37.80
CA ARG A 483 4.23 -21.17 -37.96
C ARG A 483 4.87 -19.81 -38.26
N ASN A 484 4.09 -18.82 -38.71
CA ASN A 484 4.57 -17.44 -38.85
C ASN A 484 4.79 -16.80 -37.47
N ALA A 485 3.98 -17.18 -36.48
CA ALA A 485 4.06 -16.63 -35.14
C ALA A 485 5.43 -16.83 -34.51
N SER A 486 5.88 -15.83 -33.75
CA SER A 486 7.00 -16.01 -32.83
C SER A 486 6.72 -17.15 -31.84
N PHE A 487 7.75 -17.94 -31.51
CA PHE A 487 7.69 -18.92 -30.42
C PHE A 487 7.20 -18.28 -29.09
N TYR A 488 7.54 -17.01 -28.87
CA TYR A 488 7.14 -16.28 -27.67
C TYR A 488 5.66 -15.89 -27.64
N LEU A 489 4.93 -15.95 -28.76
CA LEU A 489 3.53 -15.50 -28.83
C LEU A 489 2.65 -16.18 -27.77
N ALA A 490 2.70 -17.51 -27.67
CA ALA A 490 1.88 -18.25 -26.71
C ALA A 490 2.20 -17.88 -25.24
N TRP A 491 3.48 -17.61 -24.95
CA TRP A 491 3.94 -17.19 -23.63
C TRP A 491 3.50 -15.77 -23.30
N ILE A 492 3.61 -14.86 -24.25
CA ILE A 492 3.17 -13.46 -24.10
C ILE A 492 1.67 -13.44 -23.86
N LEU A 493 0.87 -14.13 -24.67
CA LEU A 493 -0.58 -14.21 -24.48
C LEU A 493 -0.96 -14.81 -23.12
N ALA A 494 -0.28 -15.88 -22.69
CA ALA A 494 -0.52 -16.47 -21.38
C ALA A 494 -0.15 -15.51 -20.23
N GLY A 495 0.96 -14.78 -20.35
CA GLY A 495 1.37 -13.75 -19.39
C GLY A 495 0.37 -12.58 -19.33
N THR A 496 -0.08 -12.09 -20.49
CA THR A 496 -1.09 -11.02 -20.56
C THR A 496 -2.41 -11.45 -19.95
N LEU A 497 -2.87 -12.67 -20.24
CA LEU A 497 -4.10 -13.23 -19.69
C LEU A 497 -4.00 -13.47 -18.18
N ALA A 498 -2.83 -13.94 -17.70
CA ALA A 498 -2.55 -14.07 -16.27
C ALA A 498 -2.64 -12.72 -15.55
N GLY A 499 -2.00 -11.69 -16.10
CA GLY A 499 -2.04 -10.33 -15.55
C GLY A 499 -3.46 -9.74 -15.55
N LEU A 500 -4.21 -9.94 -16.63
CA LEU A 500 -5.60 -9.49 -16.73
C LEU A 500 -6.50 -10.13 -15.67
N ILE A 501 -6.49 -11.45 -15.57
CA ILE A 501 -7.36 -12.17 -14.63
C ILE A 501 -6.94 -11.89 -13.19
N ALA A 502 -5.64 -11.83 -12.91
CA ALA A 502 -5.14 -11.48 -11.58
C ALA A 502 -5.59 -10.08 -11.15
N TRP A 503 -5.53 -9.10 -12.05
CA TRP A 503 -6.00 -7.74 -11.77
C TRP A 503 -7.53 -7.67 -11.58
N ILE A 504 -8.31 -8.38 -12.40
CA ILE A 504 -9.78 -8.45 -12.24
C ILE A 504 -10.14 -9.04 -10.87
N CYS A 505 -9.54 -10.18 -10.51
CA CYS A 505 -9.80 -10.84 -9.23
C CYS A 505 -9.33 -10.00 -8.03
N PHE A 506 -8.20 -9.28 -8.17
CA PHE A 506 -7.73 -8.33 -7.16
C PHE A 506 -8.73 -7.18 -6.96
N THR A 507 -9.12 -6.51 -8.05
CA THR A 507 -10.00 -5.34 -8.04
C THR A 507 -11.41 -5.69 -7.54
N ALA A 508 -11.94 -6.85 -7.92
CA ALA A 508 -13.26 -7.31 -7.48
C ALA A 508 -13.33 -7.59 -5.96
N ASN A 509 -12.24 -8.06 -5.37
CA ASN A 509 -12.21 -8.51 -3.98
C ASN A 509 -11.53 -7.53 -3.02
N ALA A 510 -11.09 -6.36 -3.49
CA ALA A 510 -10.49 -5.32 -2.64
C ALA A 510 -11.40 -4.87 -1.45
N HIS A 511 -12.69 -5.18 -1.51
CA HIS A 511 -13.69 -4.82 -0.50
C HIS A 511 -14.16 -6.01 0.36
N SER A 512 -13.54 -7.20 0.27
CA SER A 512 -14.01 -8.40 0.96
C SER A 512 -13.71 -8.39 2.48
N ASN A 513 -14.50 -9.17 3.25
CA ASN A 513 -14.44 -9.30 4.71
C ASN A 513 -13.21 -10.07 5.26
N GLU A 514 -12.29 -10.55 4.41
CA GLU A 514 -11.05 -11.25 4.86
C GLU A 514 -10.09 -10.34 5.67
N LYS A 515 -10.37 -9.03 5.70
CA LYS A 515 -9.68 -8.02 6.49
C LYS A 515 -9.55 -8.43 7.97
N SER A 516 -10.55 -9.09 8.55
CA SER A 516 -10.56 -9.43 9.98
C SER A 516 -9.51 -10.47 10.42
N VAL A 517 -9.27 -11.51 9.61
CA VAL A 517 -8.32 -12.59 9.97
C VAL A 517 -6.88 -12.09 9.91
N LEU A 518 -6.57 -11.26 8.91
CA LEU A 518 -5.25 -10.69 8.71
C LEU A 518 -4.89 -9.68 9.82
N ILE A 519 -5.84 -8.80 10.17
CA ILE A 519 -5.72 -7.87 11.30
C ILE A 519 -5.35 -8.63 12.59
N ASN A 520 -6.05 -9.72 12.87
CA ASN A 520 -5.81 -10.51 14.07
C ASN A 520 -4.41 -11.13 14.12
N ILE A 521 -3.88 -11.60 12.98
CA ILE A 521 -2.51 -12.13 12.90
C ILE A 521 -1.48 -11.03 13.16
N ILE A 522 -1.68 -9.83 12.61
CA ILE A 522 -0.77 -8.70 12.78
C ILE A 522 -0.80 -8.19 14.22
N HIS A 523 -1.98 -8.03 14.82
CA HIS A 523 -2.12 -7.68 16.23
C HIS A 523 -1.41 -8.68 17.14
N LEU A 524 -1.49 -9.98 16.83
CA LEU A 524 -0.78 -11.01 17.57
C LEU A 524 0.75 -10.94 17.40
N ILE A 525 1.26 -10.60 16.21
CA ILE A 525 2.71 -10.45 15.96
C ILE A 525 3.30 -9.22 16.67
N PHE A 526 2.55 -8.11 16.70
CA PHE A 526 2.98 -6.86 17.32
C PHE A 526 2.53 -6.72 18.79
N GLU A 527 1.91 -7.76 19.36
CA GLU A 527 1.39 -7.79 20.74
C GLU A 527 0.45 -6.61 21.06
N VAL A 528 -0.33 -6.17 20.08
CA VAL A 528 -1.30 -5.07 20.22
C VAL A 528 -2.68 -5.64 20.55
N ASP A 529 -3.27 -5.22 21.66
CA ASP A 529 -4.67 -5.57 21.97
C ASP A 529 -5.60 -4.95 20.91
N PRO A 530 -6.44 -5.73 20.21
CA PRO A 530 -7.37 -5.23 19.19
C PRO A 530 -8.30 -4.11 19.68
N ASN A 531 -8.57 -4.04 20.99
CA ASN A 531 -9.42 -3.00 21.58
C ASN A 531 -8.63 -1.79 22.09
N SER A 532 -7.30 -1.77 21.93
CA SER A 532 -6.46 -0.66 22.37
C SER A 532 -6.48 0.51 21.37
N PRO A 533 -6.25 1.75 21.84
CA PRO A 533 -6.04 2.89 20.95
C PRO A 533 -4.78 2.76 20.07
N GLN A 534 -3.84 1.87 20.41
CA GLN A 534 -2.70 1.55 19.57
C GLN A 534 -3.11 0.72 18.34
N ALA A 535 -4.14 -0.12 18.45
CA ALA A 535 -4.67 -0.88 17.32
C ALA A 535 -5.33 0.02 16.28
N SER A 536 -6.08 1.04 16.70
CA SER A 536 -6.67 2.02 15.78
C SER A 536 -5.58 2.83 15.08
N VAL A 537 -4.58 3.33 15.81
CA VAL A 537 -3.44 4.06 15.22
C VAL A 537 -2.69 3.20 14.21
N LEU A 538 -2.44 1.92 14.49
CA LEU A 538 -1.80 1.01 13.56
C LEU A 538 -2.62 0.84 12.27
N MET A 539 -3.95 0.75 12.38
CA MET A 539 -4.83 0.59 11.22
C MET A 539 -4.98 1.89 10.42
N ASP A 540 -4.98 3.04 11.08
CA ASP A 540 -5.02 4.34 10.43
C ASP A 540 -3.71 4.62 9.69
N GLU A 541 -2.55 4.28 10.29
CA GLU A 541 -1.25 4.51 9.67
C GLU A 541 -0.86 3.48 8.60
N TYR A 542 -1.19 2.19 8.80
CA TYR A 542 -0.70 1.10 7.94
C TYR A 542 -1.78 0.26 7.28
N GLY A 543 -3.07 0.52 7.52
CA GLY A 543 -4.18 -0.30 7.04
C GLY A 543 -4.13 -0.55 5.53
N SER A 544 -3.73 0.45 4.74
CA SER A 544 -3.61 0.32 3.28
C SER A 544 -2.51 -0.67 2.84
N HIS A 545 -1.45 -0.85 3.61
CA HIS A 545 -0.45 -1.89 3.39
C HIS A 545 -0.91 -3.24 3.92
N LEU A 546 -1.60 -3.24 5.06
CA LEU A 546 -2.04 -4.48 5.71
C LEU A 546 -3.09 -5.20 4.90
N TYR A 547 -4.12 -4.52 4.40
CA TYR A 547 -5.25 -5.17 3.74
C TYR A 547 -4.96 -5.65 2.31
N PHE A 548 -4.17 -4.88 1.55
CA PHE A 548 -4.17 -5.01 0.09
C PHE A 548 -2.94 -5.74 -0.46
N LEU A 549 -1.75 -5.58 0.13
CA LEU A 549 -0.52 -6.22 -0.37
C LEU A 549 -0.56 -7.75 -0.37
N PRO A 550 -0.96 -8.43 0.73
CA PRO A 550 -0.98 -9.89 0.76
C PRO A 550 -1.94 -10.47 -0.29
N PHE A 551 -3.09 -9.81 -0.47
CA PHE A 551 -4.08 -10.19 -1.46
C PHE A 551 -3.59 -9.96 -2.91
N TYR A 552 -2.83 -8.88 -3.15
CA TYR A 552 -2.13 -8.67 -4.41
C TYR A 552 -1.19 -9.86 -4.71
N GLY A 553 -0.38 -10.26 -3.73
CA GLY A 553 0.55 -11.39 -3.82
C GLY A 553 -0.13 -12.72 -4.13
N LEU A 554 -1.29 -12.98 -3.51
CA LEU A 554 -2.09 -14.17 -3.76
C LEU A 554 -2.56 -14.27 -5.21
N ASN A 555 -3.18 -13.20 -5.73
CA ASN A 555 -3.74 -13.19 -7.08
C ASN A 555 -2.64 -13.35 -8.14
N ILE A 556 -1.57 -12.56 -8.04
CA ILE A 556 -0.50 -12.61 -9.03
C ILE A 556 0.25 -13.95 -8.98
N GLY A 557 0.52 -14.46 -7.77
CA GLY A 557 1.20 -15.75 -7.57
C GLY A 557 0.39 -16.93 -8.10
N PHE A 558 -0.92 -16.93 -7.85
CA PHE A 558 -1.82 -17.99 -8.31
C PHE A 558 -1.95 -18.01 -9.84
N PHE A 559 -2.39 -16.91 -10.45
CA PHE A 559 -2.70 -16.90 -11.89
C PHE A 559 -1.44 -17.00 -12.75
N LEU A 560 -0.34 -16.33 -12.38
CA LEU A 560 0.90 -16.45 -13.14
C LEU A 560 1.43 -17.90 -13.11
N THR A 561 1.44 -18.53 -11.93
CA THR A 561 1.88 -19.92 -11.80
C THR A 561 0.97 -20.89 -12.55
N PHE A 562 -0.35 -20.65 -12.53
CA PHE A 562 -1.34 -21.44 -13.27
C PHE A 562 -1.08 -21.41 -14.78
N PHE A 563 -1.01 -20.22 -15.38
CA PHE A 563 -0.82 -20.06 -16.83
C PHE A 563 0.54 -20.59 -17.31
N LEU A 564 1.60 -20.35 -16.55
CA LEU A 564 2.92 -20.88 -16.88
C LEU A 564 2.97 -22.40 -16.73
N SER A 565 2.31 -22.97 -15.72
CA SER A 565 2.22 -24.42 -15.53
C SER A 565 1.38 -25.10 -16.60
N LEU A 566 0.36 -24.43 -17.15
CA LEU A 566 -0.37 -24.92 -18.32
C LEU A 566 0.55 -25.08 -19.54
N LEU A 567 1.46 -24.12 -19.77
CA LEU A 567 2.41 -24.14 -20.88
C LEU A 567 3.58 -25.12 -20.66
N THR A 568 4.07 -25.27 -19.43
CA THR A 568 5.21 -26.15 -19.12
C THR A 568 4.82 -27.58 -18.77
N GLY A 569 3.56 -27.84 -18.43
CA GLY A 569 3.08 -29.15 -18.01
C GLY A 569 3.17 -30.21 -19.13
N HIS A 570 3.94 -31.27 -18.88
CA HIS A 570 4.05 -32.43 -19.77
C HIS A 570 3.44 -33.66 -19.12
N GLY A 571 2.57 -34.39 -19.82
CA GLY A 571 1.99 -35.63 -19.30
C GLY A 571 1.00 -36.27 -20.27
N ARG A 572 0.99 -37.61 -20.32
CA ARG A 572 0.05 -38.39 -21.16
C ARG A 572 -1.39 -38.33 -20.65
N TRP A 573 -1.59 -38.11 -19.36
CA TRP A 573 -2.90 -38.15 -18.70
C TRP A 573 -3.35 -36.74 -18.32
N LEU A 574 -4.44 -36.27 -18.94
CA LEU A 574 -4.98 -34.91 -18.78
C LEU A 574 -5.35 -34.58 -17.32
N TRP A 575 -5.94 -35.52 -16.58
CA TRP A 575 -6.36 -35.29 -15.19
C TRP A 575 -5.16 -35.11 -14.25
N LYS A 576 -4.16 -36.00 -14.31
CA LYS A 576 -2.94 -35.89 -13.48
C LYS A 576 -2.16 -34.60 -13.78
N ARG A 577 -2.12 -34.20 -15.06
CA ARG A 577 -1.53 -32.92 -15.48
C ARG A 577 -2.29 -31.74 -14.89
N SER A 578 -3.62 -31.73 -15.02
CA SER A 578 -4.46 -30.62 -14.53
C SER A 578 -4.39 -30.49 -13.01
N LEU A 579 -4.43 -31.62 -12.28
CA LEU A 579 -4.25 -31.63 -10.83
C LEU A 579 -2.90 -31.03 -10.41
N LEU A 580 -1.80 -31.42 -11.09
CA LEU A 580 -0.48 -30.88 -10.81
C LEU A 580 -0.40 -29.38 -11.09
N VAL A 581 -1.02 -28.90 -12.17
CA VAL A 581 -1.10 -27.47 -12.52
C VAL A 581 -1.83 -26.69 -11.43
N VAL A 582 -2.99 -27.18 -10.98
CA VAL A 582 -3.77 -26.55 -9.91
C VAL A 582 -3.00 -26.56 -8.58
N ALA A 583 -2.36 -27.69 -8.22
CA ALA A 583 -1.53 -27.76 -7.02
C ALA A 583 -0.38 -26.75 -7.05
N LYS A 584 0.32 -26.62 -8.18
CA LYS A 584 1.36 -25.59 -8.37
C LYS A 584 0.80 -24.18 -8.24
N ALA A 585 -0.37 -23.91 -8.81
CA ALA A 585 -1.02 -22.60 -8.71
C ALA A 585 -1.40 -22.26 -7.26
N ILE A 586 -1.94 -23.21 -6.50
CA ILE A 586 -2.26 -23.05 -5.07
C ILE A 586 -0.98 -22.75 -4.28
N VAL A 587 0.10 -23.50 -4.51
CA VAL A 587 1.40 -23.23 -3.89
C VAL A 587 1.90 -21.82 -4.25
N GLY A 588 1.84 -21.44 -5.54
CA GLY A 588 2.21 -20.10 -5.99
C GLY A 588 1.38 -18.98 -5.34
N GLY A 589 0.07 -19.19 -5.16
CA GLY A 589 -0.82 -18.24 -4.49
C GLY A 589 -0.57 -18.13 -2.99
N LEU A 590 -0.49 -19.26 -2.27
CA LEU A 590 -0.25 -19.28 -0.82
C LEU A 590 1.10 -18.65 -0.45
N PHE A 591 2.16 -19.04 -1.14
CA PHE A 591 3.48 -18.46 -0.88
C PHE A 591 3.64 -17.05 -1.45
N GLY A 592 2.87 -16.69 -2.50
CA GLY A 592 2.73 -15.30 -2.94
C GLY A 592 2.12 -14.43 -1.84
N TYR A 593 1.03 -14.88 -1.22
CA TYR A 593 0.41 -14.21 -0.07
C TYR A 593 1.40 -14.04 1.09
N LEU A 594 2.08 -15.12 1.50
CA LEU A 594 3.08 -15.09 2.58
C LEU A 594 4.24 -14.15 2.28
N SER A 595 4.71 -14.11 1.03
CA SER A 595 5.81 -13.22 0.61
C SER A 595 5.43 -11.74 0.81
N PHE A 596 4.22 -11.38 0.43
CA PHE A 596 3.72 -10.00 0.60
C PHE A 596 3.34 -9.69 2.05
N LEU A 597 2.88 -10.67 2.82
CA LEU A 597 2.68 -10.53 4.26
C LEU A 597 4.00 -10.23 5.00
N ILE A 598 5.08 -10.92 4.64
CA ILE A 598 6.43 -10.62 5.16
C ILE A 598 6.84 -9.20 4.80
N GLY A 599 6.52 -8.75 3.58
CA GLY A 599 6.72 -7.35 3.17
C GLY A 599 6.00 -6.35 4.10
N CYS A 600 4.72 -6.60 4.42
CA CYS A 600 3.96 -5.76 5.35
C CYS A 600 4.60 -5.72 6.75
N ILE A 601 5.01 -6.87 7.28
CA ILE A 601 5.67 -6.95 8.61
C ILE A 601 6.95 -6.13 8.61
N ILE A 602 7.78 -6.25 7.56
CA ILE A 602 9.03 -5.47 7.42
C ILE A 602 8.73 -3.97 7.35
N SER A 603 7.75 -3.54 6.57
CA SER A 603 7.38 -2.12 6.47
C SER A 603 6.96 -1.54 7.83
N ILE A 604 6.16 -2.27 8.61
CA ILE A 604 5.74 -1.83 9.95
C ILE A 604 6.93 -1.83 10.91
N SER A 605 7.72 -2.90 10.96
CA SER A 605 8.89 -2.99 11.85
C SER A 605 9.93 -1.89 11.58
N LEU A 606 10.02 -1.41 10.34
CA LEU A 606 10.92 -0.33 9.95
C LEU A 606 10.26 1.06 9.96
N ASN A 607 9.00 1.17 10.40
CA ASN A 607 8.24 2.42 10.50
C ASN A 607 8.11 3.19 9.16
N PHE A 608 7.98 2.47 8.04
CA PHE A 608 7.75 3.09 6.74
C PHE A 608 6.25 3.31 6.48
N LYS A 609 5.83 4.56 6.61
CA LYS A 609 4.43 4.99 6.49
C LYS A 609 3.98 5.21 5.03
N ASP A 610 4.93 5.44 4.13
CA ASP A 610 4.66 5.70 2.71
C ASP A 610 5.06 4.53 1.81
N ASN A 611 4.52 4.51 0.59
CA ASN A 611 4.92 3.56 -0.44
C ASN A 611 6.40 3.76 -0.81
N SER A 612 7.24 2.78 -0.47
CA SER A 612 8.68 2.82 -0.73
C SER A 612 9.08 1.74 -1.72
N PHE A 613 9.61 2.17 -2.87
CA PHE A 613 10.14 1.27 -3.90
C PHE A 613 11.21 0.32 -3.34
N LEU A 614 12.03 0.79 -2.38
CA LEU A 614 13.10 0.01 -1.78
C LEU A 614 12.58 -1.19 -0.98
N ILE A 615 11.45 -1.01 -0.29
CA ILE A 615 10.88 -2.05 0.58
C ILE A 615 9.98 -2.97 -0.22
N ASP A 616 9.17 -2.41 -1.12
CA ASP A 616 8.26 -3.17 -1.98
C ASP A 616 9.00 -4.17 -2.88
N TRP A 617 10.30 -3.98 -3.13
CA TRP A 617 11.05 -4.95 -3.93
C TRP A 617 11.24 -6.30 -3.20
N ILE A 618 11.31 -6.32 -1.87
CA ILE A 618 11.49 -7.55 -1.07
C ILE A 618 10.38 -8.57 -1.30
N PRO A 619 9.08 -8.25 -1.07
CA PRO A 619 7.99 -9.21 -1.26
C PRO A 619 7.86 -9.66 -2.72
N TRP A 620 8.15 -8.78 -3.69
CA TRP A 620 8.14 -9.14 -5.11
C TRP A 620 9.26 -10.12 -5.48
N MET A 621 10.46 -9.97 -4.91
CA MET A 621 11.57 -10.90 -5.10
C MET A 621 11.28 -12.27 -4.49
N LEU A 622 10.74 -12.31 -3.27
CA LEU A 622 10.32 -13.55 -2.60
C LEU A 622 9.24 -14.27 -3.42
N SER A 623 8.21 -13.55 -3.85
CA SER A 623 7.14 -14.11 -4.69
C SER A 623 7.70 -14.62 -6.03
N GLY A 624 8.53 -13.84 -6.72
CA GLY A 624 9.15 -14.24 -7.98
C GLY A 624 10.02 -15.49 -7.86
N PHE A 625 10.74 -15.65 -6.73
CA PHE A 625 11.51 -16.85 -6.43
C PHE A 625 10.62 -18.09 -6.30
N VAL A 626 9.54 -17.98 -5.53
CA VAL A 626 8.57 -19.07 -5.32
C VAL A 626 7.88 -19.45 -6.64
N ILE A 627 7.39 -18.49 -7.40
CA ILE A 627 6.75 -18.75 -8.71
C ILE A 627 7.73 -19.49 -9.62
N THR A 628 9.00 -19.06 -9.65
CA THR A 628 10.03 -19.73 -10.46
C THR A 628 10.25 -21.17 -10.00
N LEU A 629 10.36 -21.42 -8.70
CA LEU A 629 10.50 -22.77 -8.14
C LEU A 629 9.30 -23.65 -8.48
N ALA A 630 8.07 -23.16 -8.29
CA ALA A 630 6.85 -23.91 -8.57
C ALA A 630 6.72 -24.28 -10.05
N VAL A 631 7.01 -23.32 -10.94
CA VAL A 631 6.96 -23.55 -12.40
C VAL A 631 8.05 -24.54 -12.83
N THR A 632 9.28 -24.40 -12.31
CA THR A 632 10.40 -25.26 -12.70
C THR A 632 10.34 -26.68 -12.11
N TYR A 633 9.64 -26.87 -10.98
CA TYR A 633 9.50 -28.16 -10.32
C TYR A 633 8.94 -29.24 -11.29
N GLY A 634 9.69 -30.33 -11.49
CA GLY A 634 9.28 -31.42 -12.38
C GLY A 634 9.29 -31.05 -13.87
N THR A 635 10.02 -30.01 -14.28
CA THR A 635 10.23 -29.61 -15.68
C THR A 635 11.72 -29.58 -16.03
N ASP A 636 12.05 -29.58 -17.33
CA ASP A 636 13.43 -29.54 -17.83
C ASP A 636 14.05 -28.12 -17.82
N ILE A 637 13.40 -27.15 -17.17
CA ILE A 637 13.79 -25.74 -17.18
C ILE A 637 14.91 -25.48 -16.16
N LYS A 638 15.98 -24.78 -16.58
CA LYS A 638 17.10 -24.43 -15.68
C LYS A 638 16.73 -23.29 -14.74
N LEU A 639 16.55 -23.61 -13.45
CA LEU A 639 16.19 -22.67 -12.37
C LEU A 639 17.01 -21.38 -12.35
N LYS A 640 18.36 -21.48 -12.39
CA LYS A 640 19.26 -20.31 -12.31
C LYS A 640 18.96 -19.26 -13.39
N LYS A 641 18.65 -19.69 -14.62
CA LYS A 641 18.38 -18.75 -15.73
C LYS A 641 16.97 -18.16 -15.62
N ALA A 642 16.00 -18.96 -15.19
CA ALA A 642 14.62 -18.48 -15.00
C ALA A 642 14.55 -17.42 -13.90
N LEU A 643 15.33 -17.59 -12.83
CA LEU A 643 15.42 -16.63 -11.71
C LEU A 643 15.97 -15.26 -12.15
N VAL A 644 17.02 -15.23 -12.98
CA VAL A 644 17.55 -13.95 -13.51
C VAL A 644 16.48 -13.19 -14.31
N GLY A 645 15.69 -13.91 -15.13
CA GLY A 645 14.60 -13.29 -15.86
C GLY A 645 13.44 -12.84 -14.97
N ALA A 646 13.16 -13.55 -13.87
CA ALA A 646 12.20 -13.12 -12.87
C ALA A 646 12.61 -11.76 -12.25
N VAL A 647 13.89 -11.58 -11.89
CA VAL A 647 14.40 -10.29 -11.37
C VAL A 647 14.19 -9.14 -12.36
N ILE A 648 14.51 -9.36 -13.64
CA ILE A 648 14.30 -8.35 -14.69
C ILE A 648 12.80 -7.98 -14.80
N SER A 649 11.92 -8.99 -14.69
CA SER A 649 10.48 -8.80 -14.78
C SER A 649 9.93 -7.98 -13.60
N ILE A 650 10.47 -8.19 -12.40
CA ILE A 650 10.15 -7.40 -11.21
C ILE A 650 10.52 -5.93 -11.42
N ILE A 651 11.73 -5.64 -11.92
CA ILE A 651 12.18 -4.26 -12.17
C ILE A 651 11.21 -3.53 -13.10
N PHE A 652 10.80 -4.16 -14.21
CA PHE A 652 9.86 -3.53 -15.14
C PHE A 652 8.43 -3.47 -14.59
N GLY A 653 7.96 -4.51 -13.90
CA GLY A 653 6.63 -4.54 -13.28
C GLY A 653 6.49 -3.48 -12.20
N LEU A 654 7.29 -3.57 -11.14
CA LEU A 654 7.30 -2.63 -10.02
C LEU A 654 7.68 -1.22 -10.48
N GLY A 655 8.69 -1.09 -11.33
CA GLY A 655 9.11 0.20 -11.87
C GLY A 655 8.00 0.90 -12.68
N SER A 656 7.23 0.15 -13.48
CA SER A 656 6.08 0.73 -14.18
C SER A 656 5.00 1.22 -13.21
N MET A 657 4.73 0.47 -12.14
CA MET A 657 3.70 0.81 -11.16
C MET A 657 4.00 2.15 -10.45
N TYR A 658 5.25 2.32 -10.02
CA TYR A 658 5.71 3.59 -9.45
C TYR A 658 5.75 4.72 -10.48
N LEU A 659 6.17 4.43 -11.72
CA LEU A 659 6.17 5.41 -12.80
C LEU A 659 4.77 5.97 -13.07
N TRP A 660 3.73 5.13 -13.09
CA TRP A 660 2.35 5.61 -13.23
C TRP A 660 1.90 6.45 -12.04
N SER A 661 2.27 6.05 -10.83
CA SER A 661 1.91 6.79 -9.61
C SER A 661 2.49 8.21 -9.59
N PHE A 662 3.74 8.37 -10.04
CA PHE A 662 4.43 9.68 -10.09
C PHE A 662 4.12 10.50 -11.34
N ALA A 663 3.88 9.86 -12.49
CA ALA A 663 3.70 10.57 -13.75
C ALA A 663 2.32 11.24 -13.88
N PHE A 664 1.31 10.73 -13.15
CA PHE A 664 -0.06 11.24 -13.24
C PHE A 664 -0.44 12.10 -12.05
N ASN A 665 -1.09 13.23 -12.32
CA ASN A 665 -1.62 14.12 -11.30
C ASN A 665 -2.70 13.42 -10.43
N SER A 666 -3.00 14.00 -9.27
CA SER A 666 -3.94 13.52 -8.26
C SER A 666 -5.43 13.47 -8.68
N GLN A 667 -5.72 13.65 -9.97
CA GLN A 667 -7.06 13.63 -10.56
C GLN A 667 -7.27 12.52 -11.61
N ILE A 668 -6.20 11.83 -12.03
CA ILE A 668 -6.28 10.77 -13.05
C ILE A 668 -6.38 9.41 -12.35
N ASP A 669 -7.46 8.67 -12.60
CA ASP A 669 -7.64 7.32 -12.04
C ASP A 669 -6.55 6.37 -12.56
N THR A 670 -5.73 5.85 -11.64
CA THR A 670 -4.60 4.97 -11.96
C THR A 670 -4.91 3.48 -11.85
N ARG A 671 -6.14 3.10 -11.47
CA ARG A 671 -6.52 1.69 -11.31
C ARG A 671 -6.40 0.92 -12.62
N GLU A 672 -6.66 1.55 -13.75
CA GLU A 672 -6.46 0.98 -15.09
C GLU A 672 -4.98 0.87 -15.48
N PHE A 673 -4.14 1.83 -15.07
CA PHE A 673 -2.70 1.75 -15.33
C PHE A 673 -2.03 0.66 -14.49
N LEU A 674 -2.58 0.34 -13.31
CA LEU A 674 -2.14 -0.82 -12.52
C LEU A 674 -2.29 -2.13 -13.31
N LEU A 675 -3.35 -2.31 -14.11
CA LEU A 675 -3.51 -3.47 -15.00
C LEU A 675 -2.32 -3.62 -15.96
N LEU A 676 -1.83 -2.52 -16.53
CA LEU A 676 -0.68 -2.55 -17.42
C LEU A 676 0.58 -3.01 -16.68
N SER A 677 0.77 -2.60 -15.41
CA SER A 677 1.86 -3.11 -14.57
C SER A 677 1.77 -4.61 -14.30
N TYR A 678 0.57 -5.13 -14.01
CA TYR A 678 0.31 -6.58 -13.91
C TYR A 678 0.71 -7.30 -15.20
N MET A 679 0.26 -6.79 -16.35
CA MET A 679 0.57 -7.40 -17.65
C MET A 679 2.07 -7.37 -17.95
N ILE A 680 2.76 -6.24 -17.72
CA ILE A 680 4.20 -6.10 -17.94
C ILE A 680 4.96 -7.12 -17.10
N TYR A 681 4.62 -7.23 -15.81
CA TYR A 681 5.24 -8.20 -14.91
C TYR A 681 5.05 -9.64 -15.39
N CYS A 682 3.79 -10.04 -15.64
CA CYS A 682 3.46 -11.41 -16.04
C CYS A 682 4.04 -11.78 -17.42
N VAL A 683 4.02 -10.85 -18.38
CA VAL A 683 4.61 -11.05 -19.71
C VAL A 683 6.13 -11.17 -19.62
N GLY A 684 6.79 -10.29 -18.86
CA GLY A 684 8.23 -10.37 -18.62
C GLY A 684 8.63 -11.73 -18.04
N PHE A 685 7.86 -12.20 -17.06
CA PHE A 685 8.11 -13.49 -16.41
C PHE A 685 7.88 -14.64 -17.39
N ALA A 686 6.81 -14.60 -18.19
CA ALA A 686 6.53 -15.62 -19.19
C ALA A 686 7.62 -15.71 -20.27
N ILE A 687 8.11 -14.58 -20.77
CA ILE A 687 9.24 -14.53 -21.72
C ILE A 687 10.51 -15.09 -21.08
N SER A 688 10.76 -14.78 -19.81
CA SER A 688 11.91 -15.27 -19.05
C SER A 688 11.92 -16.80 -18.94
N VAL A 689 10.77 -17.39 -18.62
CA VAL A 689 10.61 -18.85 -18.60
C VAL A 689 10.74 -19.43 -20.02
N ALA A 690 10.13 -18.81 -21.02
CA ALA A 690 10.21 -19.24 -22.42
C ALA A 690 11.65 -19.28 -22.95
N ALA A 691 12.46 -18.28 -22.62
CA ALA A 691 13.86 -18.17 -23.03
C ALA A 691 14.75 -19.29 -22.45
N THR A 692 14.31 -19.94 -21.38
CA THR A 692 15.05 -21.00 -20.68
C THR A 692 14.53 -22.40 -20.97
N CYS A 693 13.40 -22.51 -21.67
CA CYS A 693 12.86 -23.79 -22.12
C CYS A 693 13.84 -24.48 -23.08
N PRO A 694 14.11 -25.79 -22.92
CA PRO A 694 14.97 -26.53 -23.83
C PRO A 694 14.32 -26.55 -25.21
N LYS A 695 14.96 -25.92 -26.20
CA LYS A 695 14.60 -26.10 -27.60
C LYS A 695 14.94 -27.54 -27.97
N SER A 696 13.97 -28.29 -28.50
CA SER A 696 14.12 -29.69 -28.94
C SER A 696 15.20 -29.89 -30.01
N GLU A 697 15.76 -28.80 -30.55
CA GLU A 697 16.78 -28.70 -31.60
C GLU A 697 18.19 -29.19 -31.21
N ARG A 698 18.39 -29.74 -30.01
CA ARG A 698 19.73 -30.07 -29.46
C ARG A 698 20.21 -31.50 -29.71
N TYR A 699 19.34 -32.40 -30.15
CA TYR A 699 19.58 -33.85 -30.14
C TYR A 699 20.04 -34.41 -31.50
N PHE A 700 21.24 -34.99 -31.55
CA PHE A 700 21.85 -35.58 -32.75
C PHE A 700 22.39 -37.00 -32.50
N LEU A 701 22.48 -37.80 -33.56
CA LEU A 701 23.32 -38.99 -33.64
C LEU A 701 24.41 -38.74 -34.67
N ARG A 702 25.67 -38.78 -34.28
CA ARG A 702 26.78 -38.92 -35.21
C ARG A 702 26.90 -40.37 -35.64
N VAL A 703 27.01 -40.61 -36.93
CA VAL A 703 27.11 -41.94 -37.53
C VAL A 703 28.47 -42.10 -38.18
N GLU A 704 29.19 -43.16 -37.82
CA GLU A 704 30.54 -43.50 -38.27
C GLU A 704 30.56 -44.96 -38.75
N GLY A 705 31.46 -45.31 -39.69
CA GLY A 705 31.65 -46.68 -40.19
C GLY A 705 31.39 -46.84 -41.70
N PRO A 706 30.48 -47.74 -42.14
CA PRO A 706 30.23 -48.03 -43.56
C PRO A 706 29.52 -46.89 -44.33
N ILE A 707 29.31 -45.73 -43.71
CA ILE A 707 28.73 -44.53 -44.30
C ILE A 707 29.66 -43.34 -44.03
N LYS A 708 29.69 -42.37 -44.96
CA LYS A 708 30.39 -41.09 -44.74
C LYS A 708 29.91 -40.46 -43.44
N GLU A 709 30.87 -40.06 -42.60
CA GLU A 709 30.57 -39.47 -41.30
C GLU A 709 29.58 -38.32 -41.40
N MET A 710 28.49 -38.41 -40.66
CA MET A 710 27.45 -37.39 -40.66
C MET A 710 26.67 -37.35 -39.35
N ASP A 711 26.08 -36.18 -39.08
CA ASP A 711 25.25 -35.95 -37.91
C ASP A 711 23.76 -35.99 -38.30
N ILE A 712 23.06 -37.01 -37.81
CA ILE A 712 21.63 -37.21 -38.00
C ILE A 712 20.86 -36.53 -36.87
N ALA A 713 20.04 -35.54 -37.23
CA ALA A 713 19.22 -34.80 -36.29
C ALA A 713 18.00 -35.61 -35.79
N LEU A 714 18.08 -36.15 -34.57
CA LEU A 714 16.99 -36.91 -33.96
C LEU A 714 15.73 -36.05 -33.73
N TYR A 715 15.91 -34.75 -33.51
CA TYR A 715 14.79 -33.85 -33.25
C TYR A 715 13.78 -33.77 -34.41
N LYS A 716 14.18 -34.11 -35.64
CA LYS A 716 13.28 -34.18 -36.81
C LYS A 716 12.04 -35.04 -36.53
N TRP A 717 12.24 -36.15 -35.83
CA TRP A 717 11.18 -37.10 -35.49
C TRP A 717 10.64 -36.91 -34.07
N MET A 718 11.45 -36.33 -33.16
CA MET A 718 11.03 -36.08 -31.77
C MET A 718 10.18 -34.79 -31.59
N ASN A 719 10.12 -33.92 -32.60
CA ASN A 719 9.35 -32.67 -32.59
C ASN A 719 7.97 -32.77 -33.26
N ALA A 720 7.63 -33.91 -33.89
CA ALA A 720 6.32 -34.11 -34.49
C ALA A 720 5.26 -34.31 -33.39
N THR A 721 4.33 -33.36 -33.26
CA THR A 721 3.20 -33.36 -32.31
C THR A 721 2.30 -34.60 -32.39
N ILE A 722 2.46 -35.44 -33.42
CA ILE A 722 1.55 -36.54 -33.79
C ILE A 722 2.19 -37.94 -33.64
N ARG A 723 3.52 -38.07 -33.45
CA ARG A 723 4.18 -39.38 -33.26
C ARG A 723 4.79 -39.51 -31.87
N ASN A 724 4.85 -40.74 -31.37
CA ASN A 724 5.26 -41.19 -30.02
C ASN A 724 6.71 -40.83 -29.59
N LYS A 725 7.22 -39.62 -29.87
CA LYS A 725 8.60 -39.14 -29.61
C LYS A 725 9.63 -40.27 -29.74
N ARG A 726 9.53 -40.99 -30.85
CA ARG A 726 10.29 -42.20 -31.15
C ARG A 726 10.97 -42.06 -32.49
N VAL A 727 12.14 -42.66 -32.62
CA VAL A 727 12.90 -42.81 -33.87
C VAL A 727 13.23 -44.28 -34.02
N THR A 728 12.72 -44.93 -35.05
CA THR A 728 13.04 -46.34 -35.33
C THR A 728 14.25 -46.44 -36.27
N ILE A 729 15.14 -47.39 -36.00
CA ILE A 729 16.38 -47.63 -36.76
C ILE A 729 16.38 -49.08 -37.25
N GLY A 730 16.59 -49.31 -38.55
CA GLY A 730 16.63 -50.66 -39.13
C GLY A 730 16.74 -50.66 -40.66
N LYS A 731 16.65 -51.84 -41.30
CA LYS A 731 16.72 -51.97 -42.77
C LYS A 731 15.41 -51.66 -43.50
N SER A 732 14.27 -51.66 -42.80
CA SER A 732 12.96 -51.43 -43.42
C SER A 732 12.80 -50.01 -43.94
N VAL A 733 12.08 -49.85 -45.05
CA VAL A 733 11.61 -48.55 -45.58
C VAL A 733 10.69 -47.85 -44.58
N ASN A 734 10.07 -48.60 -43.67
CA ASN A 734 9.17 -48.06 -42.64
C ASN A 734 9.92 -47.51 -41.41
N CYS A 735 11.25 -47.63 -41.34
CA CYS A 735 12.04 -47.05 -40.26
C CYS A 735 12.24 -45.54 -40.46
N ASP A 736 12.19 -44.77 -39.39
CA ASP A 736 12.49 -43.34 -39.42
C ASP A 736 13.94 -43.10 -39.87
N LEU A 737 14.86 -43.98 -39.44
CA LEU A 737 16.22 -44.07 -39.93
C LEU A 737 16.45 -45.42 -40.63
N GLN A 738 16.35 -45.41 -41.96
CA GLN A 738 16.64 -46.58 -42.79
C GLN A 738 18.15 -46.75 -42.99
N MET A 739 18.69 -47.89 -42.57
CA MET A 739 20.08 -48.29 -42.77
C MET A 739 20.23 -49.04 -44.10
N SER A 740 20.40 -48.31 -45.20
CA SER A 740 20.62 -48.89 -46.54
C SER A 740 22.11 -49.07 -46.90
N TRP A 741 23.01 -48.55 -46.09
CA TRP A 741 24.46 -48.50 -46.39
C TRP A 741 25.25 -49.71 -45.87
N ASP A 742 24.78 -50.39 -44.82
CA ASP A 742 25.45 -51.58 -44.28
C ASP A 742 24.85 -52.86 -44.88
N LEU A 743 25.37 -53.24 -46.05
CA LEU A 743 24.92 -54.39 -46.81
C LEU A 743 25.40 -55.72 -46.21
N THR A 744 26.52 -55.71 -45.48
CA THR A 744 27.20 -56.93 -45.02
C THR A 744 26.70 -57.46 -43.68
N SER A 745 26.20 -56.59 -42.81
CA SER A 745 25.71 -57.00 -41.50
C SER A 745 24.26 -57.49 -41.55
N GLN A 746 23.96 -58.52 -40.76
CA GLN A 746 22.59 -58.94 -40.47
C GLN A 746 21.95 -57.90 -39.53
N ILE A 747 21.14 -57.00 -40.08
CA ILE A 747 20.37 -55.99 -39.35
C ILE A 747 18.90 -56.28 -39.63
N ALA A 748 18.10 -56.37 -38.57
CA ALA A 748 16.67 -56.62 -38.65
C ALA A 748 15.92 -55.49 -39.37
N PRO A 749 14.68 -55.76 -39.87
CA PRO A 749 13.82 -54.73 -40.46
C PRO A 749 13.66 -53.52 -39.53
N GLN A 750 13.50 -53.74 -38.22
CA GLN A 750 13.54 -52.74 -37.17
C GLN A 750 14.44 -53.24 -36.03
N GLN A 751 15.68 -52.73 -35.97
CA GLN A 751 16.70 -53.23 -35.05
C GLN A 751 16.63 -52.54 -33.67
N ALA A 752 16.43 -51.23 -33.67
CA ALA A 752 16.43 -50.43 -32.45
C ALA A 752 15.43 -49.28 -32.55
N GLU A 753 15.07 -48.72 -31.41
CA GLU A 753 14.32 -47.49 -31.34
C GLU A 753 14.93 -46.55 -30.29
N ILE A 754 14.89 -45.27 -30.59
CA ILE A 754 15.27 -44.21 -29.65
C ILE A 754 13.99 -43.51 -29.23
N ARG A 755 13.72 -43.47 -27.92
CA ARG A 755 12.54 -42.81 -27.35
C ARG A 755 12.94 -41.73 -26.38
N MET A 756 12.23 -40.60 -26.44
CA MET A 756 12.32 -39.58 -25.40
C MET A 756 11.29 -39.88 -24.30
N ILE A 757 11.79 -40.14 -23.09
CA ILE A 757 10.98 -40.42 -21.91
C ILE A 757 11.42 -39.44 -20.82
N ASN A 758 10.49 -38.61 -20.32
CA ASN A 758 10.75 -37.61 -19.27
C ASN A 758 11.98 -36.73 -19.54
N GLY A 759 12.04 -36.09 -20.72
CA GLY A 759 13.14 -35.18 -21.10
C GLY A 759 14.46 -35.89 -21.47
N ASN A 760 14.56 -37.19 -21.21
CA ASN A 760 15.77 -37.99 -21.43
C ASN A 760 15.63 -38.92 -22.63
N ILE A 761 16.74 -39.14 -23.34
CA ILE A 761 16.78 -40.00 -24.52
C ILE A 761 17.21 -41.40 -24.12
N TYR A 762 16.45 -42.40 -24.54
CA TYR A 762 16.71 -43.81 -24.30
C TYR A 762 16.83 -44.56 -25.62
N LEU A 763 17.82 -45.43 -25.71
CA LEU A 763 17.94 -46.49 -26.70
C LEU A 763 17.24 -47.74 -26.20
N ILE A 764 16.43 -48.37 -27.04
CA ILE A 764 15.78 -49.66 -26.79
C ILE A 764 16.11 -50.57 -27.97
N ALA A 765 16.77 -51.70 -27.71
CA ALA A 765 16.99 -52.72 -28.72
C ALA A 765 15.66 -53.44 -28.97
N THR A 766 15.20 -53.51 -30.22
CA THR A 766 13.98 -54.26 -30.58
C THR A 766 14.31 -55.73 -30.81
N GLU A 767 15.49 -55.98 -31.36
CA GLU A 767 16.05 -57.29 -31.71
C GLU A 767 17.49 -57.40 -31.22
N ASP A 768 18.01 -58.64 -31.18
CA ASP A 768 19.41 -58.91 -30.86
C ASP A 768 20.36 -58.33 -31.92
N GLY A 769 21.51 -57.79 -31.49
CA GLY A 769 22.51 -57.19 -32.39
C GLY A 769 22.81 -55.71 -32.15
N VAL A 770 22.23 -55.10 -31.10
CA VAL A 770 22.64 -53.78 -30.60
C VAL A 770 23.61 -53.96 -29.45
N SER A 771 24.80 -53.37 -29.54
CA SER A 771 25.80 -53.43 -28.47
C SER A 771 26.31 -52.04 -28.11
N THR A 772 26.92 -51.90 -26.93
CA THR A 772 27.75 -50.72 -26.63
C THR A 772 29.20 -50.95 -27.03
N ILE A 773 30.00 -49.88 -27.11
CA ILE A 773 31.39 -49.96 -27.57
C ILE A 773 32.25 -50.96 -26.80
N ASP A 774 31.97 -51.18 -25.51
CA ASP A 774 32.61 -52.24 -24.71
C ASP A 774 32.11 -53.66 -25.08
N GLN A 775 31.51 -53.83 -26.26
CA GLN A 775 30.89 -55.04 -26.83
C GLN A 775 29.81 -55.71 -25.98
N LYS A 776 29.37 -55.11 -24.87
CA LYS A 776 28.24 -55.64 -24.09
C LYS A 776 26.95 -55.56 -24.92
N PRO A 777 26.29 -56.70 -25.23
CA PRO A 777 25.04 -56.71 -25.95
C PRO A 777 23.93 -56.11 -25.08
N ILE A 778 23.10 -55.24 -25.68
CA ILE A 778 21.90 -54.72 -25.06
C ILE A 778 20.79 -55.73 -25.33
N LYS A 779 20.22 -56.31 -24.27
CA LYS A 779 19.12 -57.28 -24.40
C LYS A 779 17.90 -56.62 -25.06
N PRO A 780 17.13 -57.35 -25.90
CA PRO A 780 15.90 -56.84 -26.49
C PRO A 780 14.94 -56.30 -25.41
N ASN A 781 14.23 -55.22 -25.74
CA ASN A 781 13.32 -54.49 -24.88
C ASN A 781 13.92 -53.87 -23.60
N THR A 782 15.24 -53.92 -23.41
CA THR A 782 15.89 -53.19 -22.31
C THR A 782 16.16 -51.75 -22.68
N ARG A 783 15.88 -50.83 -21.74
CA ARG A 783 16.05 -49.38 -21.94
C ARG A 783 17.43 -48.96 -21.46
N LYS A 784 18.24 -48.39 -22.35
CA LYS A 784 19.53 -47.78 -22.02
C LYS A 784 19.46 -46.28 -22.21
N ARG A 785 19.73 -45.51 -21.16
CA ARG A 785 19.78 -44.04 -21.27
C ARG A 785 21.00 -43.63 -22.10
N LEU A 786 20.80 -42.68 -23.02
CA LEU A 786 21.86 -42.07 -23.81
C LEU A 786 22.24 -40.72 -23.17
N TYR A 787 23.51 -40.57 -22.82
CA TYR A 787 24.14 -39.32 -22.41
C TYR A 787 24.97 -38.74 -23.55
N HIS A 788 25.18 -37.43 -23.62
CA HIS A 788 26.08 -36.82 -24.60
C HIS A 788 27.42 -37.60 -24.67
N GLY A 789 27.81 -38.02 -25.87
CA GLY A 789 28.98 -38.88 -26.13
C GLY A 789 28.71 -40.39 -26.05
N SER A 790 27.51 -40.84 -25.68
CA SER A 790 27.17 -42.27 -25.59
C SER A 790 27.22 -42.94 -26.95
N LYS A 791 27.98 -44.03 -27.06
CA LYS A 791 28.15 -44.78 -28.30
C LYS A 791 27.49 -46.14 -28.25
N PHE A 792 26.80 -46.52 -29.32
CA PHE A 792 26.22 -47.83 -29.53
C PHE A 792 26.45 -48.29 -30.97
N LEU A 793 26.41 -49.59 -31.18
CA LEU A 793 26.76 -50.25 -32.43
C LEU A 793 25.56 -51.03 -32.96
N ILE A 794 25.29 -50.90 -34.26
CA ILE A 794 24.33 -51.71 -35.00
C ILE A 794 25.01 -52.15 -36.29
N GLY A 795 25.17 -53.47 -36.48
CA GLY A 795 25.97 -53.99 -37.59
C GLY A 795 27.43 -53.55 -37.47
N LYS A 796 27.97 -52.88 -38.50
CA LYS A 796 29.29 -52.21 -38.47
C LYS A 796 29.21 -50.70 -38.24
N THR A 797 28.00 -50.17 -38.05
CA THR A 797 27.78 -48.73 -37.89
C THR A 797 27.86 -48.32 -36.43
N ILE A 798 28.70 -47.33 -36.13
CA ILE A 798 28.82 -46.72 -34.80
C ILE A 798 27.91 -45.50 -34.76
N PHE A 799 27.03 -45.46 -33.77
CA PHE A 799 26.17 -44.33 -33.46
C PHE A 799 26.63 -43.67 -32.17
N THR A 800 27.00 -42.40 -32.24
CA THR A 800 27.34 -41.56 -31.09
C THR A 800 26.24 -40.55 -30.85
N TYR A 801 25.58 -40.59 -29.69
CA TYR A 801 24.62 -39.58 -29.31
C TYR A 801 25.33 -38.28 -28.92
N ILE A 802 24.95 -37.17 -29.56
CA ILE A 802 25.55 -35.84 -29.35
C ILE A 802 24.44 -34.83 -29.07
N GLU A 803 24.61 -34.12 -27.96
CA GLU A 803 23.88 -32.89 -27.67
C GLU A 803 24.70 -31.69 -28.14
N LYS A 804 24.22 -30.94 -29.13
CA LYS A 804 24.90 -29.71 -29.58
C LYS A 804 24.31 -28.51 -28.86
N ASP A 805 25.16 -27.67 -28.29
CA ASP A 805 24.76 -26.34 -27.86
C ASP A 805 24.51 -25.48 -29.11
N LEU A 806 23.34 -24.83 -29.12
CA LEU A 806 22.96 -23.81 -30.11
C LEU A 806 23.54 -22.46 -29.72
#